data_AF-A0A9N9C1G3-F1
#
_entry.id   AF-A0A9N9C1G3-F1
#
_cell.length_a   1.000
_cell.length_b   1.000
_cell.length_c   1.000
_cell.angle_alpha   90.00
_cell.angle_beta   90.00
_cell.angle_gamma   90.00
#
_symmetry.space_group_name_H-M   'P 1'
#
loop_
_entity.id
_entity.type
_entity.pdbx_description
1 polymer ?
#
loop_
_entity_poly.entity_id
_entity_poly.type
_entity_poly.pdbx_seq_one_letter_code
_entity_poly.pdbx_strand_id
1 'polypeptide(L)'
;MNNINNNYLKLNDNNHLNNNNNNTNNSNNDNSNDNNNNNSSNNSNNSNSMGNKEKNKFARYTLHGSSNFERYKRDESNEEGEINLRRKFKSMLQTSRSLSKEKKFSSPGIIKGPRSWHPAQRQGIHAMKHGHYEQAVIYFTSVLEQYPDSYSTQCDRATAFLKLGYYDRALQDLDSAFLRKPNKSRVWCLRAEAHYHQKRYEEALIDLGNALHLETENYEALQMRAKVLRKLGRYYNAIEDLERVIKANPKNASALQLRGEIYCLIKQYLEAIPDLTRALLYGHDNQISILQTRGNAYRELDRLSEALHDFDKILKEVPNHAETLIQRAEISNLMHDPKNCLSDLTRVIQLEPQNALAYTKRGLINIQMRQYERALWDLNTALDIKPNYPYALSVRGEAYREIERYEFALLDLNKCLELDPSDSIRTSVLISRATVYQKLARYEDALIDLNNILTKNPKNAEALAIRGDVYNRQQEYNKALIDFEEALKLAPNDPDTLRSRGENYAIMGRNQEALLDFDKSLGIVSDDAWTLLLRARVYYRLERYEDALNDLDRALQIYPKQWYPLVIRGAVLRSMKRYNGALADLDQALTYTPNDAIGRQFQTQALANRGAVLRIMGRHDKAIHDLNRVLNREPNNAFTLSQRGAVFRSMGRYTEALVDLEKAISLDPQNTFAIVEKQKVSRVTNRQPTRLSYSS
;
A
#
# COMPACT_ATOMS: atom_id res chain seq x y z
N MET A 1 -12.72 -6.56 51.48
CA MET A 1 -11.47 -6.71 50.69
C MET A 1 -11.64 -6.34 49.20
N ASN A 2 -12.78 -5.79 48.75
CA ASN A 2 -13.12 -5.73 47.30
C ASN A 2 -13.08 -4.36 46.60
N ASN A 3 -12.47 -3.29 47.14
CA ASN A 3 -12.56 -1.97 46.45
C ASN A 3 -11.27 -1.15 46.26
N ILE A 4 -10.08 -1.74 46.47
CA ILE A 4 -8.80 -1.04 46.20
C ILE A 4 -8.44 -1.04 44.70
N ASN A 5 -9.15 -1.79 43.84
CA ASN A 5 -8.78 -1.96 42.43
C ASN A 5 -9.47 -0.99 41.45
N ASN A 6 -10.46 -0.19 41.87
CA ASN A 6 -11.20 0.71 40.97
C ASN A 6 -10.53 2.07 40.72
N ASN A 7 -9.52 2.46 41.50
CA ASN A 7 -8.77 3.71 41.26
C ASN A 7 -7.65 3.59 40.22
N TYR A 8 -7.36 2.39 39.72
CA TYR A 8 -6.28 2.17 38.75
C TYR A 8 -6.69 2.39 37.29
N LEU A 9 -7.97 2.69 37.02
CA LEU A 9 -8.49 3.03 35.69
C LEU A 9 -8.80 4.53 35.52
N LYS A 10 -8.80 5.32 36.59
CA LYS A 10 -9.05 6.78 36.59
C LYS A 10 -7.77 7.63 36.52
N LEU A 11 -6.64 7.07 36.08
CA LEU A 11 -5.33 7.76 36.17
C LEU A 11 -4.54 7.78 34.85
N ASN A 12 -5.26 7.74 33.72
CA ASN A 12 -4.85 8.50 32.52
C ASN A 12 -5.18 10.01 32.69
N ASP A 13 -5.76 10.41 33.83
CA ASP A 13 -6.41 11.71 34.06
C ASP A 13 -5.50 12.86 34.52
N ASN A 14 -4.18 12.83 34.34
CA ASN A 14 -3.32 13.99 34.70
C ASN A 14 -2.38 14.42 33.57
N ASN A 15 -2.92 14.56 32.36
CA ASN A 15 -2.32 15.36 31.28
C ASN A 15 -3.09 16.68 31.06
N HIS A 16 -3.57 17.30 32.13
CA HIS A 16 -4.02 18.68 32.12
C HIS A 16 -3.50 19.40 33.35
N LEU A 17 -2.53 20.30 33.14
CA LEU A 17 -2.33 21.60 33.81
C LEU A 17 -0.86 22.04 33.68
N ASN A 18 -0.54 22.72 32.58
CA ASN A 18 0.15 24.02 32.58
C ASN A 18 0.50 24.45 31.15
N ASN A 19 -0.36 25.28 30.57
CA ASN A 19 0.07 26.45 29.81
C ASN A 19 -1.17 27.32 29.55
N ASN A 20 -1.40 28.29 30.43
CA ASN A 20 -2.05 29.54 30.06
C ASN A 20 -1.58 30.65 31.02
N ASN A 21 -0.93 31.64 30.42
CA ASN A 21 -0.77 33.06 30.78
C ASN A 21 0.31 33.57 29.81
N ASN A 22 0.20 34.65 29.07
CA ASN A 22 -0.78 35.72 28.91
C ASN A 22 -0.47 36.36 27.56
N ASN A 23 -1.49 36.82 26.83
CA ASN A 23 -1.51 38.22 26.40
C ASN A 23 -2.91 38.61 25.93
N THR A 24 -3.50 39.47 26.75
CA THR A 24 -4.66 40.32 26.54
C THR A 24 -4.36 41.42 25.52
N ASN A 25 -5.26 41.69 24.57
CA ASN A 25 -6.09 42.91 24.54
C ASN A 25 -6.73 43.21 23.17
N ASN A 26 -7.98 43.67 23.27
CA ASN A 26 -8.74 44.56 22.39
C ASN A 26 -9.15 44.04 21.00
N SER A 27 -10.34 44.31 20.46
CA SER A 27 -11.57 44.96 20.95
C SER A 27 -12.58 44.90 19.78
N ASN A 28 -13.87 44.70 20.10
CA ASN A 28 -15.09 45.18 19.44
C ASN A 28 -15.06 45.54 17.94
N ASN A 29 -15.97 44.96 17.15
CA ASN A 29 -17.20 45.66 16.75
C ASN A 29 -18.12 44.81 15.86
N ASP A 30 -19.41 44.90 16.16
CA ASP A 30 -20.55 44.61 15.30
C ASP A 30 -20.53 45.48 14.02
N ASN A 31 -20.97 44.94 12.89
CA ASN A 31 -22.10 45.48 12.12
C ASN A 31 -22.38 44.73 10.81
N SER A 32 -23.67 44.51 10.61
CA SER A 32 -24.40 44.27 9.37
C SER A 32 -24.23 45.39 8.33
N ASN A 33 -24.18 45.05 7.03
CA ASN A 33 -25.14 45.46 5.99
C ASN A 33 -24.58 45.33 4.56
N ASP A 34 -25.40 44.69 3.72
CA ASP A 34 -25.89 45.12 2.41
C ASP A 34 -25.00 45.83 1.37
N ASN A 35 -25.17 45.26 0.16
CA ASN A 35 -25.45 45.93 -1.11
C ASN A 35 -24.32 46.32 -2.08
N ASN A 36 -24.44 45.67 -3.24
CA ASN A 36 -24.55 46.26 -4.58
C ASN A 36 -23.29 46.69 -5.35
N ASN A 37 -23.08 45.90 -6.42
CA ASN A 37 -23.33 46.25 -7.82
C ASN A 37 -22.16 46.49 -8.78
N ASN A 38 -22.36 45.84 -9.94
CA ASN A 38 -22.13 46.32 -11.29
C ASN A 38 -20.66 46.38 -11.75
N ASN A 39 -20.27 45.80 -12.87
CA ASN A 39 -20.83 45.81 -14.23
C ASN A 39 -20.06 44.73 -15.04
N SER A 40 -20.44 44.19 -16.19
CA SER A 40 -21.61 44.22 -17.04
C SER A 40 -21.24 43.43 -18.31
N SER A 41 -22.16 42.58 -18.79
CA SER A 41 -22.63 42.51 -20.20
C SER A 41 -21.61 42.11 -21.30
N ASN A 42 -21.93 41.40 -22.38
CA ASN A 42 -23.15 40.98 -23.07
C ASN A 42 -22.69 39.88 -24.06
N ASN A 43 -23.47 38.82 -24.28
CA ASN A 43 -24.34 38.73 -25.46
C ASN A 43 -24.99 37.34 -25.57
N SER A 44 -26.31 37.40 -25.65
CA SER A 44 -27.27 36.34 -25.93
C SER A 44 -27.32 35.98 -27.42
N ASN A 45 -27.78 34.76 -27.71
CA ASN A 45 -28.82 34.39 -28.72
C ASN A 45 -28.56 32.96 -29.23
N ASN A 46 -29.52 32.11 -29.54
CA ASN A 46 -30.93 31.95 -29.15
C ASN A 46 -31.30 30.54 -29.68
N SER A 47 -32.07 29.81 -28.88
CA SER A 47 -32.98 28.70 -29.20
C SER A 47 -33.32 28.41 -30.68
N ASN A 48 -33.42 27.12 -31.05
CA ASN A 48 -34.74 26.54 -31.37
C ASN A 48 -34.76 25.01 -31.48
N SER A 49 -35.83 24.45 -30.91
CA SER A 49 -36.27 23.06 -30.88
C SER A 49 -37.40 22.81 -31.89
N MET A 50 -37.43 21.62 -32.51
CA MET A 50 -38.60 20.84 -33.03
C MET A 50 -37.99 19.77 -33.97
N GLY A 51 -38.39 18.49 -34.04
CA GLY A 51 -39.60 17.80 -33.61
C GLY A 51 -40.18 16.99 -34.79
N ASN A 52 -40.06 15.65 -34.73
CA ASN A 52 -40.79 14.57 -35.44
C ASN A 52 -40.42 14.07 -36.86
N LYS A 53 -40.19 12.73 -36.90
CA LYS A 53 -40.74 11.64 -37.76
C LYS A 53 -40.65 11.81 -39.30
N GLU A 54 -40.15 10.89 -40.13
CA GLU A 54 -40.52 9.47 -40.33
C GLU A 54 -39.45 8.70 -41.16
N LYS A 55 -39.74 7.42 -41.36
CA LYS A 55 -38.94 6.25 -41.76
C LYS A 55 -38.35 6.21 -43.19
N ASN A 56 -37.31 5.38 -43.28
CA ASN A 56 -37.02 4.35 -44.31
C ASN A 56 -36.25 4.68 -45.61
N LYS A 57 -35.24 3.80 -45.83
CA LYS A 57 -34.63 3.28 -47.07
C LYS A 57 -33.35 3.94 -47.63
N PHE A 58 -32.29 3.14 -47.50
CA PHE A 58 -31.28 2.75 -48.50
C PHE A 58 -30.48 3.82 -49.28
N ALA A 59 -29.17 3.83 -48.97
CA ALA A 59 -28.03 3.90 -49.87
C ALA A 59 -27.93 5.05 -50.90
N ARG A 60 -26.93 5.92 -50.73
CA ARG A 60 -25.81 6.12 -51.67
C ARG A 60 -24.79 7.14 -51.14
N TYR A 61 -23.52 6.80 -51.35
CA TYR A 61 -22.34 7.65 -51.15
C TYR A 61 -22.44 8.98 -51.91
N THR A 62 -21.93 10.07 -51.33
CA THR A 62 -21.11 11.08 -52.03
C THR A 62 -20.36 11.97 -51.04
N LEU A 63 -19.09 12.25 -51.39
CA LEU A 63 -18.12 13.09 -50.68
C LEU A 63 -18.46 14.58 -50.70
N HIS A 64 -18.16 15.28 -49.60
CA HIS A 64 -17.53 16.62 -49.44
C HIS A 64 -17.57 16.85 -47.90
N GLY A 65 -16.49 17.06 -47.14
CA GLY A 65 -15.34 17.92 -47.31
C GLY A 65 -15.41 19.00 -46.22
N SER A 66 -14.42 19.02 -45.30
CA SER A 66 -13.89 20.18 -44.51
C SER A 66 -13.84 20.03 -42.97
N SER A 67 -12.61 20.22 -42.48
CA SER A 67 -12.15 20.84 -41.22
C SER A 67 -12.49 20.21 -39.85
N ASN A 68 -11.45 19.70 -39.17
CA ASN A 68 -10.96 20.37 -37.96
C ASN A 68 -9.46 20.15 -37.76
N PHE A 69 -8.77 21.25 -37.51
CA PHE A 69 -7.33 21.45 -37.45
C PHE A 69 -7.01 21.71 -35.98
N GLU A 70 -6.40 20.76 -35.25
CA GLU A 70 -5.69 21.09 -34.02
C GLU A 70 -4.37 20.32 -33.91
N ARG A 71 -3.37 21.06 -33.44
CA ARG A 71 -1.93 20.83 -33.50
C ARG A 71 -1.49 19.69 -32.58
N TYR A 72 -0.63 18.82 -33.09
CA TYR A 72 0.38 18.13 -32.27
C TYR A 72 1.78 18.49 -32.78
N LYS A 73 2.61 18.99 -31.86
CA LYS A 73 4.02 19.33 -32.06
C LYS A 73 4.75 18.12 -32.65
N ARG A 74 5.41 18.31 -33.79
CA ARG A 74 6.36 17.34 -34.36
C ARG A 74 7.70 17.49 -33.64
N ASP A 75 8.27 16.37 -33.21
CA ASP A 75 9.64 16.28 -32.72
C ASP A 75 10.64 16.63 -33.85
N GLU A 76 11.47 17.64 -33.62
CA GLU A 76 12.47 18.16 -34.58
C GLU A 76 13.54 17.12 -34.97
N SER A 77 13.69 16.03 -34.19
CA SER A 77 14.60 14.92 -34.51
C SER A 77 14.14 14.05 -35.69
N ASN A 78 12.86 14.12 -36.08
CA ASN A 78 12.32 13.37 -37.21
C ASN A 78 12.48 14.11 -38.55
N GLU A 79 12.65 15.44 -38.53
CA GLU A 79 12.80 16.26 -39.74
C GLU A 79 14.19 16.15 -40.36
N GLU A 80 15.26 16.10 -39.56
CA GLU A 80 16.62 15.86 -40.08
C GLU A 80 16.78 14.45 -40.67
N GLY A 81 16.14 13.46 -40.05
CA GLY A 81 16.01 12.11 -40.60
C GLY A 81 15.27 12.10 -41.93
N GLU A 82 14.10 12.75 -42.02
CA GLU A 82 13.32 12.89 -43.26
C GLU A 82 14.09 13.64 -44.37
N ILE A 83 14.86 14.67 -44.05
CA ILE A 83 15.63 15.46 -45.02
C ILE A 83 16.82 14.64 -45.55
N ASN A 84 17.55 13.94 -44.67
CA ASN A 84 18.64 13.06 -45.09
C ASN A 84 18.13 11.88 -45.92
N LEU A 85 16.98 11.32 -45.57
CA LEU A 85 16.33 10.27 -46.36
C LEU A 85 15.75 10.78 -47.67
N ARG A 86 15.21 12.00 -47.74
CA ARG A 86 14.80 12.64 -49.01
C ARG A 86 15.99 12.86 -49.94
N ARG A 87 17.15 13.27 -49.41
CA ARG A 87 18.40 13.37 -50.19
C ARG A 87 18.88 12.00 -50.66
N LYS A 88 18.85 10.98 -49.79
CA LYS A 88 19.18 9.59 -50.13
C LYS A 88 18.25 9.04 -51.22
N PHE A 89 16.93 9.21 -51.07
CA PHE A 89 15.90 8.82 -52.03
C PHE A 89 16.07 9.54 -53.38
N LYS A 90 16.36 10.85 -53.36
CA LYS A 90 16.55 11.63 -54.59
C LYS A 90 17.83 11.21 -55.33
N SER A 91 18.90 10.88 -54.59
CA SER A 91 20.13 10.31 -55.17
C SER A 91 19.91 8.88 -55.70
N MET A 92 19.12 8.06 -55.01
CA MET A 92 18.80 6.67 -55.40
C MET A 92 17.82 6.59 -56.58
N LEU A 93 16.87 7.53 -56.69
CA LEU A 93 15.99 7.72 -57.86
C LEU A 93 16.77 8.23 -59.09
N GLN A 94 17.86 8.98 -58.89
CA GLN A 94 18.78 9.30 -59.97
C GLN A 94 19.54 8.05 -60.45
N THR A 95 19.90 7.14 -59.54
CA THR A 95 20.56 5.86 -59.88
C THR A 95 19.60 4.84 -60.53
N SER A 96 18.31 4.82 -60.18
CA SER A 96 17.32 3.98 -60.89
C SER A 96 17.07 4.48 -62.31
N ARG A 97 17.07 5.80 -62.52
CA ARG A 97 16.99 6.44 -63.84
C ARG A 97 18.24 6.24 -64.70
N SER A 98 19.40 5.99 -64.11
CA SER A 98 20.60 5.59 -64.85
C SER A 98 20.59 4.10 -65.19
N LEU A 99 20.14 3.24 -64.27
CA LEU A 99 19.97 1.79 -64.50
C LEU A 99 18.91 1.47 -65.56
N SER A 100 17.86 2.27 -65.69
CA SER A 100 16.84 2.11 -66.74
C SER A 100 17.29 2.58 -68.13
N LYS A 101 18.38 3.36 -68.23
CA LYS A 101 18.93 3.85 -69.50
C LYS A 101 19.97 2.94 -70.14
N GLU A 102 20.52 1.95 -69.43
CA GLU A 102 21.61 1.09 -69.95
C GLU A 102 21.18 -0.26 -70.53
N LYS A 103 19.88 -0.58 -70.57
CA LYS A 103 19.40 -1.78 -71.29
C LYS A 103 18.26 -1.44 -72.24
N LYS A 104 18.63 -1.03 -73.46
CA LYS A 104 17.73 -1.10 -74.63
C LYS A 104 17.42 -2.58 -74.90
N PHE A 105 16.22 -3.02 -74.54
CA PHE A 105 15.61 -4.20 -75.14
C PHE A 105 14.39 -3.78 -75.95
N SER A 106 14.38 -4.23 -77.19
CA SER A 106 13.34 -4.06 -78.21
C SER A 106 11.99 -4.67 -77.80
N SER A 107 10.91 -3.93 -78.00
CA SER A 107 9.51 -4.39 -77.96
C SER A 107 9.11 -5.12 -79.27
N PRO A 108 7.95 -5.80 -79.38
CA PRO A 108 7.14 -6.51 -78.38
C PRO A 108 6.83 -7.96 -78.84
N GLY A 109 7.19 -8.95 -78.02
CA GLY A 109 6.82 -10.35 -78.25
C GLY A 109 5.75 -10.82 -77.26
N ILE A 110 4.59 -11.22 -77.78
CA ILE A 110 3.54 -11.90 -77.02
C ILE A 110 4.13 -13.15 -76.36
N ILE A 111 4.27 -13.15 -75.03
CA ILE A 111 4.59 -14.37 -74.28
C ILE A 111 3.30 -14.94 -73.72
N LYS A 112 2.79 -15.97 -74.41
CA LYS A 112 1.87 -16.97 -73.83
C LYS A 112 2.72 -17.98 -73.03
N GLY A 113 2.55 -18.01 -71.70
CA GLY A 113 3.23 -18.94 -70.78
C GLY A 113 3.34 -18.36 -69.36
N PRO A 114 3.35 -19.17 -68.27
CA PRO A 114 2.78 -18.80 -66.97
C PRO A 114 3.43 -17.56 -66.34
N ARG A 115 2.58 -16.65 -65.81
CA ARG A 115 2.92 -15.42 -65.05
C ARG A 115 4.40 -15.29 -64.66
N SER A 116 5.25 -14.82 -65.57
CA SER A 116 6.64 -14.54 -65.26
C SER A 116 6.73 -13.14 -64.63
N TRP A 117 6.98 -13.09 -63.31
CA TRP A 117 7.15 -11.83 -62.59
C TRP A 117 8.27 -10.99 -63.21
N HIS A 118 8.05 -9.67 -63.34
CA HIS A 118 9.05 -8.71 -63.79
C HIS A 118 10.37 -8.88 -63.00
N PRO A 119 11.55 -8.84 -63.64
CA PRO A 119 12.83 -9.10 -62.96
C PRO A 119 13.04 -8.23 -61.71
N ALA A 120 12.72 -6.93 -61.80
CA ALA A 120 12.78 -6.02 -60.65
C ALA A 120 11.75 -6.36 -59.55
N GLN A 121 10.59 -6.93 -59.89
CA GLN A 121 9.62 -7.41 -58.88
C GLN A 121 10.21 -8.56 -58.06
N ARG A 122 10.91 -9.50 -58.72
CA ARG A 122 11.58 -10.62 -58.03
C ARG A 122 12.70 -10.12 -57.12
N GLN A 123 13.49 -9.15 -57.60
CA GLN A 123 14.55 -8.52 -56.81
C GLN A 123 13.97 -7.76 -55.61
N GLY A 124 12.84 -7.06 -55.78
CA GLY A 124 12.14 -6.40 -54.67
C GLY A 124 11.64 -7.38 -53.62
N ILE A 125 10.99 -8.48 -54.04
CA ILE A 125 10.53 -9.54 -53.11
C ILE A 125 11.71 -10.20 -52.41
N HIS A 126 12.81 -10.46 -53.12
CA HIS A 126 14.03 -11.00 -52.54
C HIS A 126 14.63 -10.04 -51.50
N ALA A 127 14.73 -8.75 -51.82
CA ALA A 127 15.19 -7.72 -50.90
C ALA A 127 14.30 -7.63 -49.66
N MET A 128 12.97 -7.73 -49.80
CA MET A 128 12.04 -7.79 -48.64
C MET A 128 12.32 -9.00 -47.75
N LYS A 129 12.56 -10.17 -48.32
CA LYS A 129 12.87 -11.40 -47.55
C LYS A 129 14.17 -11.28 -46.76
N HIS A 130 15.14 -10.52 -47.25
CA HIS A 130 16.41 -10.27 -46.59
C HIS A 130 16.42 -8.99 -45.73
N GLY A 131 15.26 -8.36 -45.49
CA GLY A 131 15.15 -7.17 -44.64
C GLY A 131 15.68 -5.87 -45.27
N HIS A 132 16.06 -5.89 -46.55
CA HIS A 132 16.54 -4.72 -47.30
C HIS A 132 15.36 -3.91 -47.86
N TYR A 133 14.54 -3.36 -46.96
CA TYR A 133 13.28 -2.70 -47.33
C TYR A 133 13.48 -1.43 -48.18
N GLU A 134 14.53 -0.64 -47.94
CA GLU A 134 14.84 0.54 -48.76
C GLU A 134 15.10 0.15 -50.23
N GLN A 135 15.89 -0.90 -50.45
CA GLN A 135 16.18 -1.44 -51.78
C GLN A 135 14.92 -2.02 -52.43
N ALA A 136 14.09 -2.73 -51.64
CA ALA A 136 12.81 -3.25 -52.12
C ALA A 136 11.90 -2.13 -52.66
N VAL A 137 11.81 -0.99 -51.95
CA VAL A 137 11.02 0.16 -52.41
C VAL A 137 11.54 0.70 -53.74
N ILE A 138 12.86 0.77 -53.94
CA ILE A 138 13.45 1.23 -55.21
C ILE A 138 13.05 0.29 -56.35
N TYR A 139 13.22 -1.02 -56.15
CA TYR A 139 12.85 -2.01 -57.15
C TYR A 139 11.35 -1.97 -57.48
N PHE A 140 10.47 -1.90 -56.49
CA PHE A 140 9.02 -1.80 -56.74
C PHE A 140 8.63 -0.48 -57.38
N THR A 141 9.31 0.63 -57.06
CA THR A 141 9.06 1.92 -57.70
C THR A 141 9.41 1.88 -59.18
N SER A 142 10.52 1.24 -59.56
CA SER A 142 10.88 1.05 -60.98
C SER A 142 9.83 0.22 -61.75
N VAL A 143 9.19 -0.75 -61.09
CA VAL A 143 8.10 -1.54 -61.67
C VAL A 143 6.83 -0.69 -61.83
N LEU A 144 6.52 0.15 -60.84
CA LEU A 144 5.35 1.04 -60.87
C LEU A 144 5.51 2.22 -61.81
N GLU A 145 6.73 2.62 -62.18
CA GLU A 145 6.96 3.59 -63.26
C GLU A 145 6.48 3.04 -64.62
N GLN A 146 6.63 1.73 -64.85
CA GLN A 146 6.20 1.06 -66.08
C GLN A 146 4.76 0.54 -66.01
N TYR A 147 4.33 0.13 -64.82
CA TYR A 147 3.01 -0.44 -64.56
C TYR A 147 2.35 0.24 -63.34
N PRO A 148 1.91 1.51 -63.45
CA PRO A 148 1.42 2.29 -62.30
C PRO A 148 0.23 1.66 -61.56
N ASP A 149 -0.60 0.90 -62.28
CA ASP A 149 -1.82 0.28 -61.76
C ASP A 149 -1.63 -1.16 -61.25
N SER A 150 -0.39 -1.59 -61.04
CA SER A 150 -0.08 -2.95 -60.59
C SER A 150 -0.42 -3.16 -59.11
N TYR A 151 -1.63 -3.68 -58.85
CA TYR A 151 -2.12 -4.01 -57.49
C TYR A 151 -1.08 -4.74 -56.63
N SER A 152 -0.47 -5.81 -57.14
CA SER A 152 0.47 -6.63 -56.34
C SER A 152 1.71 -5.84 -55.97
N THR A 153 2.20 -5.02 -56.89
CA THR A 153 3.40 -4.21 -56.68
C THR A 153 3.14 -3.06 -55.72
N GLN A 154 1.97 -2.43 -55.80
CA GLN A 154 1.52 -1.42 -54.84
C GLN A 154 1.40 -2.02 -53.42
N CYS A 155 0.79 -3.21 -53.28
CA CYS A 155 0.76 -3.92 -51.99
C CYS A 155 2.16 -4.29 -51.48
N ASP A 156 3.03 -4.82 -52.33
CA ASP A 156 4.39 -5.24 -51.94
C ASP A 156 5.24 -4.01 -51.53
N ARG A 157 5.11 -2.89 -52.25
CA ARG A 157 5.75 -1.61 -51.89
C ARG A 157 5.19 -1.02 -50.60
N ALA A 158 3.88 -1.06 -50.41
CA ALA A 158 3.24 -0.66 -49.17
C ALA A 158 3.73 -1.48 -47.98
N THR A 159 3.90 -2.80 -48.13
CA THR A 159 4.48 -3.65 -47.08
C THR A 159 5.92 -3.23 -46.74
N ALA A 160 6.74 -2.89 -47.75
CA ALA A 160 8.08 -2.37 -47.50
C ALA A 160 8.05 -1.01 -46.77
N PHE A 161 7.12 -0.11 -47.14
CA PHE A 161 6.91 1.15 -46.43
C PHE A 161 6.46 0.98 -44.98
N LEU A 162 5.57 0.01 -44.71
CA LEU A 162 5.14 -0.34 -43.34
C LEU A 162 6.33 -0.75 -42.47
N LYS A 163 7.22 -1.61 -42.99
CA LYS A 163 8.43 -2.05 -42.27
C LYS A 163 9.46 -0.94 -42.08
N LEU A 164 9.46 0.08 -42.95
CA LEU A 164 10.28 1.29 -42.83
C LEU A 164 9.65 2.39 -41.96
N GLY A 165 8.41 2.24 -41.49
CA GLY A 165 7.70 3.26 -40.71
C GLY A 165 7.06 4.39 -41.55
N TYR A 166 7.05 4.30 -42.88
CA TYR A 166 6.45 5.30 -43.77
C TYR A 166 4.96 5.05 -43.99
N TYR A 167 4.17 5.16 -42.92
CA TYR A 167 2.76 4.77 -42.92
C TYR A 167 1.89 5.57 -43.91
N ASP A 168 2.11 6.88 -44.06
CA ASP A 168 1.33 7.70 -45.01
C ASP A 168 1.58 7.31 -46.46
N ARG A 169 2.82 6.96 -46.81
CA ARG A 169 3.16 6.48 -48.16
C ARG A 169 2.61 5.08 -48.41
N ALA A 170 2.61 4.23 -47.39
CA ALA A 170 1.96 2.93 -47.47
C ALA A 170 0.45 3.10 -47.72
N LEU A 171 -0.23 4.00 -47.01
CA LEU A 171 -1.64 4.31 -47.22
C LEU A 171 -1.93 4.81 -48.64
N GLN A 172 -1.09 5.71 -49.19
CA GLN A 172 -1.26 6.18 -50.58
C GLN A 172 -1.22 5.04 -51.61
N ASP A 173 -0.28 4.12 -51.47
CA ASP A 173 -0.18 2.94 -52.33
C ASP A 173 -1.38 1.99 -52.14
N LEU A 174 -1.86 1.85 -50.90
CA LEU A 174 -2.99 0.99 -50.56
C LEU A 174 -4.33 1.56 -51.01
N ASP A 175 -4.54 2.88 -50.93
CA ASP A 175 -5.73 3.55 -51.43
C ASP A 175 -5.80 3.47 -52.96
N SER A 176 -4.65 3.60 -53.63
CA SER A 176 -4.54 3.38 -55.07
C SER A 176 -4.85 1.92 -55.45
N ALA A 177 -4.32 0.95 -54.69
CA ALA A 177 -4.60 -0.47 -54.91
C ALA A 177 -6.07 -0.83 -54.61
N PHE A 178 -6.66 -0.19 -53.59
CA PHE A 178 -8.04 -0.33 -53.18
C PHE A 178 -9.02 0.06 -54.28
N LEU A 179 -8.80 1.21 -54.93
CA LEU A 179 -9.63 1.68 -56.05
C LEU A 179 -9.68 0.68 -57.22
N ARG A 180 -8.64 -0.15 -57.39
CA ARG A 180 -8.56 -1.14 -58.47
C ARG A 180 -9.20 -2.46 -58.10
N LYS A 181 -8.95 -2.97 -56.89
CA LYS A 181 -9.42 -4.31 -56.45
C LYS A 181 -9.92 -4.25 -54.99
N PRO A 182 -11.12 -3.69 -54.75
CA PRO A 182 -11.65 -3.55 -53.38
C PRO A 182 -12.07 -4.89 -52.76
N ASN A 183 -12.23 -5.94 -53.57
CA ASN A 183 -12.65 -7.27 -53.15
C ASN A 183 -11.50 -8.17 -52.65
N LYS A 184 -10.30 -7.63 -52.44
CA LYS A 184 -9.16 -8.39 -51.90
C LYS A 184 -8.86 -8.02 -50.46
N SER A 185 -8.93 -9.01 -49.57
CA SER A 185 -8.67 -8.86 -48.12
C SER A 185 -7.29 -8.25 -47.82
N ARG A 186 -6.26 -8.57 -48.61
CA ARG A 186 -4.87 -8.16 -48.38
C ARG A 186 -4.69 -6.65 -48.28
N VAL A 187 -5.38 -5.85 -49.10
CA VAL A 187 -5.28 -4.37 -49.02
C VAL A 187 -5.88 -3.86 -47.71
N TRP A 188 -7.04 -4.39 -47.31
CA TRP A 188 -7.68 -4.05 -46.04
C TRP A 188 -6.79 -4.38 -44.84
N CYS A 189 -6.15 -5.55 -44.85
CA CYS A 189 -5.23 -5.95 -43.77
C CYS A 189 -4.01 -5.02 -43.66
N LEU A 190 -3.37 -4.70 -44.80
CA LEU A 190 -2.21 -3.81 -44.83
C LEU A 190 -2.59 -2.37 -44.45
N ARG A 191 -3.79 -1.92 -44.82
CA ARG A 191 -4.28 -0.58 -44.47
C ARG A 191 -4.59 -0.48 -42.97
N ALA A 192 -5.18 -1.54 -42.41
CA ALA A 192 -5.34 -1.65 -40.96
C ALA A 192 -4.01 -1.69 -40.20
N GLU A 193 -2.97 -2.35 -40.74
CA GLU A 193 -1.63 -2.32 -40.14
C GLU A 193 -1.05 -0.90 -40.12
N ALA A 194 -1.18 -0.15 -41.22
CA ALA A 194 -0.79 1.25 -41.27
C ALA A 194 -1.54 2.09 -40.23
N HIS A 195 -2.86 1.94 -40.15
CA HIS A 195 -3.70 2.66 -39.18
C HIS A 195 -3.37 2.30 -37.73
N TYR A 196 -3.11 1.03 -37.43
CA TYR A 196 -2.67 0.58 -36.10
C TYR A 196 -1.39 1.28 -35.66
N HIS A 197 -0.38 1.37 -36.54
CA HIS A 197 0.87 2.06 -36.24
C HIS A 197 0.69 3.58 -36.09
N GLN A 198 -0.29 4.16 -36.79
CA GLN A 198 -0.70 5.56 -36.61
C GLN A 198 -1.58 5.80 -35.37
N LYS A 199 -1.86 4.78 -34.56
CA LYS A 199 -2.79 4.82 -33.40
C LYS A 199 -4.25 5.13 -33.79
N ARG A 200 -4.60 4.97 -35.07
CA ARG A 200 -5.96 5.09 -35.63
C ARG A 200 -6.69 3.75 -35.48
N TYR A 201 -7.00 3.40 -34.24
CA TYR A 201 -7.48 2.06 -33.90
C TYR A 201 -8.90 1.75 -34.38
N GLU A 202 -9.79 2.74 -34.43
CA GLU A 202 -11.16 2.53 -34.92
C GLU A 202 -11.18 2.34 -36.44
N GLU A 203 -10.36 3.10 -37.18
CA GLU A 203 -10.20 2.92 -38.63
C GLU A 203 -9.57 1.56 -38.96
N ALA A 204 -8.55 1.14 -38.19
CA ALA A 204 -7.97 -0.19 -38.32
C ALA A 204 -9.00 -1.30 -38.05
N LEU A 205 -9.89 -1.10 -37.05
CA LEU A 205 -10.93 -2.06 -36.72
C LEU A 205 -11.96 -2.20 -37.86
N ILE A 206 -12.37 -1.09 -38.47
CA ILE A 206 -13.27 -1.08 -39.63
C ILE A 206 -12.64 -1.85 -40.81
N ASP A 207 -11.38 -1.55 -41.11
CA ASP A 207 -10.66 -2.20 -42.21
C ASP A 207 -10.51 -3.72 -42.00
N LEU A 208 -10.21 -4.16 -40.77
CA LEU A 208 -10.13 -5.58 -40.43
C LEU A 208 -11.50 -6.26 -40.46
N GLY A 209 -12.57 -5.54 -40.06
CA GLY A 209 -13.94 -6.01 -40.22
C GLY A 209 -14.29 -6.30 -41.68
N ASN A 210 -13.94 -5.37 -42.59
CA ASN A 210 -14.15 -5.55 -44.03
C ASN A 210 -13.28 -6.67 -44.61
N ALA A 211 -12.02 -6.80 -44.17
CA ALA A 211 -11.15 -7.90 -44.57
C ALA A 211 -11.76 -9.26 -44.22
N LEU A 212 -12.31 -9.39 -43.01
CA LEU A 212 -12.92 -10.63 -42.50
C LEU A 212 -14.31 -10.91 -43.07
N HIS A 213 -15.02 -9.88 -43.55
CA HIS A 213 -16.24 -10.09 -44.35
C HIS A 213 -15.91 -10.71 -45.71
N LEU A 214 -14.75 -10.39 -46.30
CA LEU A 214 -14.31 -10.97 -47.57
C LEU A 214 -13.71 -12.36 -47.38
N GLU A 215 -12.90 -12.55 -46.35
CA GLU A 215 -12.23 -13.81 -46.01
C GLU A 215 -12.38 -14.11 -44.52
N THR A 216 -13.41 -14.89 -44.17
CA THR A 216 -13.78 -15.19 -42.78
C THR A 216 -12.70 -15.97 -42.02
N GLU A 217 -11.90 -16.78 -42.71
CA GLU A 217 -10.82 -17.61 -42.14
C GLU A 217 -9.43 -16.97 -42.29
N ASN A 218 -9.35 -15.65 -42.49
CA ASN A 218 -8.07 -14.95 -42.51
C ASN A 218 -7.50 -14.79 -41.08
N TYR A 219 -6.71 -15.77 -40.65
CA TYR A 219 -6.16 -15.83 -39.28
C TYR A 219 -5.18 -14.69 -38.97
N GLU A 220 -4.47 -14.17 -39.96
CA GLU A 220 -3.59 -12.99 -39.79
C GLU A 220 -4.43 -11.74 -39.48
N ALA A 221 -5.54 -11.55 -40.20
CA ALA A 221 -6.49 -10.48 -39.95
C ALA A 221 -7.18 -10.62 -38.58
N LEU A 222 -7.57 -11.84 -38.17
CA LEU A 222 -8.12 -12.10 -36.84
C LEU A 222 -7.13 -11.75 -35.72
N GLN A 223 -5.86 -12.18 -35.84
CA GLN A 223 -4.83 -11.81 -34.86
C GLN A 223 -4.59 -10.30 -34.82
N MET A 224 -4.55 -9.63 -35.97
CA MET A 224 -4.38 -8.18 -36.01
C MET A 224 -5.58 -7.46 -35.40
N ARG A 225 -6.79 -7.97 -35.62
CA ARG A 225 -8.01 -7.43 -35.02
C ARG A 225 -8.01 -7.60 -33.52
N ALA A 226 -7.56 -8.75 -33.01
CA ALA A 226 -7.38 -8.95 -31.58
C ALA A 226 -6.37 -7.97 -30.96
N LYS A 227 -5.26 -7.64 -31.65
CA LYS A 227 -4.30 -6.61 -31.20
C LYS A 227 -4.94 -5.22 -31.12
N VAL A 228 -5.73 -4.84 -32.12
CA VAL A 228 -6.47 -3.56 -32.15
C VAL A 228 -7.53 -3.53 -31.04
N LEU A 229 -8.34 -4.57 -30.92
CA LEU A 229 -9.38 -4.70 -29.91
C LEU A 229 -8.82 -4.63 -28.49
N ARG A 230 -7.65 -5.23 -28.23
CA ARG A 230 -6.93 -5.08 -26.97
C ARG A 230 -6.58 -3.62 -26.67
N LYS A 231 -6.10 -2.85 -27.67
CA LYS A 231 -5.80 -1.41 -27.49
C LYS A 231 -7.05 -0.57 -27.24
N LEU A 232 -8.20 -1.00 -27.78
CA LEU A 232 -9.51 -0.38 -27.54
C LEU A 232 -10.20 -0.85 -26.24
N GLY A 233 -9.58 -1.76 -25.46
CA GLY A 233 -10.19 -2.33 -24.24
C GLY A 233 -11.33 -3.32 -24.49
N ARG A 234 -11.57 -3.72 -25.74
CA ARG A 234 -12.63 -4.67 -26.13
C ARG A 234 -12.13 -6.12 -26.02
N TYR A 235 -11.84 -6.55 -24.79
CA TYR A 235 -11.10 -7.78 -24.52
C TYR A 235 -11.81 -9.07 -24.94
N TYR A 236 -13.13 -9.19 -24.68
CA TYR A 236 -13.88 -10.40 -25.02
C TYR A 236 -13.91 -10.69 -26.53
N ASN A 237 -14.12 -9.66 -27.35
CA ASN A 237 -14.07 -9.79 -28.81
C ASN A 237 -12.68 -10.21 -29.29
N ALA A 238 -11.62 -9.71 -28.64
CA ALA A 238 -10.25 -10.10 -28.96
C ALA A 238 -9.98 -11.58 -28.61
N ILE A 239 -10.53 -12.07 -27.50
CA ILE A 239 -10.45 -13.47 -27.09
C ILE A 239 -11.16 -14.37 -28.12
N GLU A 240 -12.36 -14.00 -28.56
CA GLU A 240 -13.12 -14.76 -29.56
C GLU A 240 -12.34 -14.90 -30.89
N ASP A 241 -11.71 -13.81 -31.34
CA ASP A 241 -10.86 -13.83 -32.54
C ASP A 241 -9.67 -14.77 -32.37
N LEU A 242 -9.02 -14.73 -31.20
CA LEU A 242 -7.86 -15.57 -30.90
C LEU A 242 -8.23 -17.04 -30.72
N GLU A 243 -9.41 -17.34 -30.18
CA GLU A 243 -9.94 -18.70 -30.12
C GLU A 243 -10.07 -19.34 -31.50
N ARG A 244 -10.58 -18.58 -32.49
CA ARG A 244 -10.68 -19.06 -33.88
C ARG A 244 -9.29 -19.34 -34.46
N VAL A 245 -8.32 -18.46 -34.21
CA VAL A 245 -6.92 -18.63 -34.65
C VAL A 245 -6.29 -19.87 -34.00
N ILE A 246 -6.46 -20.06 -32.69
CA ILE A 246 -5.87 -21.17 -31.94
C ILE A 246 -6.55 -22.50 -32.30
N LYS A 247 -7.86 -22.50 -32.61
CA LYS A 247 -8.56 -23.68 -33.09
C LYS A 247 -8.02 -24.16 -34.45
N ALA A 248 -7.70 -23.22 -35.34
CA ALA A 248 -7.12 -23.52 -36.64
C ALA A 248 -5.64 -23.93 -36.55
N ASN A 249 -4.86 -23.23 -35.72
CA ASN A 249 -3.47 -23.54 -35.46
C ASN A 249 -3.17 -23.57 -33.95
N PRO A 250 -3.29 -24.75 -33.30
CA PRO A 250 -3.05 -24.91 -31.87
C PRO A 250 -1.61 -24.60 -31.43
N LYS A 251 -0.65 -24.53 -32.36
CA LYS A 251 0.75 -24.25 -32.08
C LYS A 251 1.13 -22.78 -32.33
N ASN A 252 0.16 -21.91 -32.60
CA ASN A 252 0.43 -20.49 -32.82
C ASN A 252 0.80 -19.79 -31.50
N ALA A 253 2.10 -19.73 -31.19
CA ALA A 253 2.64 -19.14 -29.98
C ALA A 253 2.23 -17.67 -29.81
N SER A 254 2.20 -16.89 -30.91
CA SER A 254 1.81 -15.47 -30.86
C SER A 254 0.33 -15.25 -30.50
N ALA A 255 -0.57 -16.13 -30.96
CA ALA A 255 -1.98 -16.09 -30.59
C ALA A 255 -2.18 -16.44 -29.11
N LEU A 256 -1.51 -17.51 -28.67
CA LEU A 256 -1.54 -17.98 -27.28
C LEU A 256 -0.99 -16.91 -26.32
N GLN A 257 0.15 -16.31 -26.66
CA GLN A 257 0.72 -15.20 -25.89
C GLN A 257 -0.26 -14.04 -25.78
N LEU A 258 -0.80 -13.55 -26.90
CA LEU A 258 -1.71 -12.40 -26.89
C LEU A 258 -2.99 -12.69 -26.09
N ARG A 259 -3.52 -13.91 -26.17
CA ARG A 259 -4.71 -14.31 -25.40
C ARG A 259 -4.39 -14.40 -23.91
N GLY A 260 -3.25 -14.98 -23.54
CA GLY A 260 -2.76 -15.02 -22.16
C GLY A 260 -2.53 -13.61 -21.56
N GLU A 261 -1.96 -12.69 -22.33
CA GLU A 261 -1.82 -11.28 -21.93
C GLU A 261 -3.18 -10.60 -21.71
N ILE A 262 -4.16 -10.85 -22.58
CA ILE A 262 -5.52 -10.31 -22.42
C ILE A 262 -6.20 -10.90 -21.18
N TYR A 263 -6.07 -12.21 -20.95
CA TYR A 263 -6.58 -12.85 -19.73
C TYR A 263 -5.98 -12.22 -18.46
N CYS A 264 -4.68 -11.91 -18.46
CA CYS A 264 -4.06 -11.18 -17.35
C CYS A 264 -4.66 -9.78 -17.16
N LEU A 265 -4.94 -9.03 -18.24
CA LEU A 265 -5.55 -7.69 -18.16
C LEU A 265 -6.96 -7.72 -17.54
N ILE A 266 -7.73 -8.78 -17.79
CA ILE A 266 -9.06 -8.98 -17.20
C ILE A 266 -9.01 -9.76 -15.87
N LYS A 267 -7.82 -9.96 -15.30
CA LYS A 267 -7.56 -10.67 -14.03
C LYS A 267 -8.00 -12.14 -14.01
N GLN A 268 -8.09 -12.77 -15.17
CA GLN A 268 -8.35 -14.20 -15.36
C GLN A 268 -7.03 -14.97 -15.44
N TYR A 269 -6.30 -15.00 -14.32
CA TYR A 269 -4.94 -15.54 -14.29
C TYR A 269 -4.88 -17.06 -14.49
N LEU A 270 -5.92 -17.79 -14.06
CA LEU A 270 -6.00 -19.25 -14.21
C LEU A 270 -6.09 -19.67 -15.68
N GLU A 271 -6.80 -18.89 -16.49
CA GLU A 271 -6.95 -19.08 -17.93
C GLU A 271 -5.72 -18.61 -18.70
N ALA A 272 -5.02 -17.59 -18.20
CA ALA A 272 -3.79 -17.08 -18.82
C ALA A 272 -2.62 -18.08 -18.78
N ILE A 273 -2.42 -18.76 -17.65
CA ILE A 273 -1.24 -19.60 -17.40
C ILE A 273 -1.08 -20.75 -18.42
N PRO A 274 -2.12 -21.53 -18.78
CA PRO A 274 -2.02 -22.58 -19.80
C PRO A 274 -1.58 -22.05 -21.16
N ASP A 275 -2.12 -20.91 -21.57
CA ASP A 275 -1.79 -20.27 -22.84
C ASP A 275 -0.35 -19.79 -22.88
N LEU A 276 0.10 -19.09 -21.83
CA LEU A 276 1.49 -18.63 -21.70
C LEU A 276 2.47 -19.82 -21.65
N THR A 277 2.08 -20.90 -20.99
CA THR A 277 2.89 -22.14 -20.92
C THR A 277 3.03 -22.81 -22.28
N ARG A 278 1.94 -22.91 -23.05
CA ARG A 278 1.98 -23.42 -24.42
C ARG A 278 2.75 -22.50 -25.36
N ALA A 279 2.63 -21.19 -25.18
CA ALA A 279 3.40 -20.22 -25.96
C ALA A 279 4.92 -20.38 -25.75
N LEU A 280 5.36 -20.63 -24.51
CA LEU A 280 6.77 -20.94 -24.21
C LEU A 280 7.23 -22.26 -24.82
N LEU A 281 6.37 -23.29 -24.82
CA LEU A 281 6.68 -24.61 -25.39
C LEU A 281 6.92 -24.55 -26.90
N TYR A 282 6.14 -23.76 -27.64
CA TYR A 282 6.19 -23.74 -29.10
C TYR A 282 7.24 -22.80 -29.69
N GLY A 283 8.04 -22.12 -28.84
CA GLY A 283 9.17 -21.31 -29.25
C GLY A 283 8.75 -20.00 -29.92
N HIS A 284 8.92 -18.89 -29.21
CA HIS A 284 8.73 -17.54 -29.73
C HIS A 284 9.96 -16.67 -29.44
N ASP A 285 10.24 -15.69 -30.29
CA ASP A 285 11.37 -14.76 -30.17
C ASP A 285 11.32 -13.86 -28.90
N ASN A 286 10.24 -13.92 -28.11
CA ASN A 286 9.99 -13.03 -26.97
C ASN A 286 9.71 -13.80 -25.67
N GLN A 287 10.54 -14.82 -25.38
CA GLN A 287 10.36 -15.67 -24.20
C GLN A 287 10.40 -14.89 -22.87
N ILE A 288 11.23 -13.84 -22.78
CA ILE A 288 11.34 -13.00 -21.58
C ILE A 288 9.99 -12.37 -21.23
N SER A 289 9.33 -11.74 -22.20
CA SER A 289 8.01 -11.11 -21.98
C SER A 289 6.94 -12.11 -21.56
N ILE A 290 6.96 -13.33 -22.12
CA ILE A 290 6.02 -14.39 -21.75
C ILE A 290 6.29 -14.87 -20.31
N LEU A 291 7.56 -15.11 -19.95
CA LEU A 291 7.96 -15.47 -18.59
C LEU A 291 7.61 -14.38 -17.57
N GLN A 292 7.81 -13.10 -17.90
CA GLN A 292 7.40 -11.99 -17.05
C GLN A 292 5.89 -11.97 -16.83
N THR A 293 5.12 -12.10 -17.91
CA THR A 293 3.65 -12.09 -17.83
C THR A 293 3.13 -13.28 -17.01
N ARG A 294 3.72 -14.47 -17.20
CA ARG A 294 3.34 -15.67 -16.47
C ARG A 294 3.78 -15.63 -15.00
N GLY A 295 4.99 -15.13 -14.72
CA GLY A 295 5.49 -14.89 -13.36
C GLY A 295 4.60 -13.92 -12.58
N ASN A 296 4.17 -12.83 -13.22
CA ASN A 296 3.20 -11.90 -12.63
C ASN A 296 1.85 -12.59 -12.37
N ALA A 297 1.34 -13.38 -13.32
CA ALA A 297 0.09 -14.13 -13.11
C ALA A 297 0.20 -15.16 -11.97
N TYR A 298 1.33 -15.83 -11.81
CA TYR A 298 1.58 -16.72 -10.66
C TYR A 298 1.62 -15.95 -9.34
N ARG A 299 2.26 -14.79 -9.31
CA ARG A 299 2.31 -13.91 -8.12
C ARG A 299 0.90 -13.49 -7.68
N GLU A 300 0.04 -13.09 -8.61
CA GLU A 300 -1.34 -12.69 -8.32
C GLU A 300 -2.22 -13.85 -7.81
N LEU A 301 -1.83 -15.10 -8.11
CA LEU A 301 -2.46 -16.32 -7.58
C LEU A 301 -1.80 -16.86 -6.31
N ASP A 302 -0.87 -16.10 -5.71
CA ASP A 302 -0.08 -16.51 -4.54
C ASP A 302 0.77 -17.78 -4.77
N ARG A 303 1.06 -18.11 -6.03
CA ARG A 303 1.94 -19.22 -6.45
C ARG A 303 3.38 -18.72 -6.53
N LEU A 304 3.92 -18.31 -5.37
CA LEU A 304 5.18 -17.58 -5.27
C LEU A 304 6.38 -18.38 -5.78
N SER A 305 6.41 -19.70 -5.58
CA SER A 305 7.49 -20.57 -6.07
C SER A 305 7.60 -20.62 -7.59
N GLU A 306 6.48 -20.74 -8.29
CA GLU A 306 6.45 -20.78 -9.75
C GLU A 306 6.75 -19.41 -10.35
N ALA A 307 6.30 -18.34 -9.70
CA ALA A 307 6.66 -16.98 -10.08
C ALA A 307 8.17 -16.76 -9.98
N LEU A 308 8.79 -17.15 -8.86
CA LEU A 308 10.23 -17.06 -8.64
C LEU A 308 11.01 -17.86 -9.68
N HIS A 309 10.57 -19.08 -10.02
CA HIS A 309 11.19 -19.90 -11.05
C HIS A 309 11.21 -19.24 -12.43
N ASP A 310 10.13 -18.55 -12.82
CA ASP A 310 10.06 -17.83 -14.08
C ASP A 310 10.99 -16.61 -14.10
N PHE A 311 11.08 -15.87 -12.99
CA PHE A 311 12.02 -14.75 -12.86
C PHE A 311 13.48 -15.19 -12.82
N ASP A 312 13.78 -16.32 -12.17
CA ASP A 312 15.13 -16.90 -12.18
C ASP A 312 15.55 -17.35 -13.59
N LYS A 313 14.63 -17.87 -14.39
CA LYS A 313 14.92 -18.17 -15.81
C LYS A 313 15.28 -16.92 -16.59
N ILE A 314 14.55 -15.82 -16.39
CA ILE A 314 14.88 -14.54 -17.03
C ILE A 314 16.27 -14.06 -16.61
N LEU A 315 16.61 -14.15 -15.31
CA LEU A 315 17.92 -13.72 -14.79
C LEU A 315 19.07 -14.64 -15.17
N LYS A 316 18.81 -15.89 -15.55
CA LYS A 316 19.84 -16.77 -16.15
C LYS A 316 20.24 -16.30 -17.55
N GLU A 317 19.27 -15.86 -18.35
CA GLU A 317 19.51 -15.36 -19.71
C GLU A 317 20.01 -13.90 -19.68
N VAL A 318 19.44 -13.06 -18.81
CA VAL A 318 19.75 -11.63 -18.68
C VAL A 318 20.03 -11.29 -17.21
N PRO A 319 21.26 -11.51 -16.70
CA PRO A 319 21.58 -11.36 -15.29
C PRO A 319 21.38 -9.97 -14.71
N ASN A 320 21.50 -8.92 -15.53
CA ASN A 320 21.43 -7.53 -15.11
C ASN A 320 20.10 -6.86 -15.50
N HIS A 321 19.01 -7.63 -15.57
CA HIS A 321 17.69 -7.08 -15.87
C HIS A 321 17.04 -6.48 -14.61
N ALA A 322 17.16 -5.16 -14.44
CA ALA A 322 16.71 -4.43 -13.25
C ALA A 322 15.23 -4.65 -12.91
N GLU A 323 14.35 -4.63 -13.92
CA GLU A 323 12.91 -4.87 -13.72
C GLU A 323 12.66 -6.26 -13.12
N THR A 324 13.30 -7.31 -13.64
CA THR A 324 13.13 -8.67 -13.10
C THR A 324 13.71 -8.81 -11.70
N LEU A 325 14.83 -8.15 -11.39
CA LEU A 325 15.40 -8.15 -10.03
C LEU A 325 14.42 -7.50 -9.03
N ILE A 326 13.75 -6.40 -9.41
CA ILE A 326 12.70 -5.78 -8.57
C ILE A 326 11.53 -6.76 -8.37
N GLN A 327 11.05 -7.39 -9.44
CA GLN A 327 9.92 -8.36 -9.33
C GLN A 327 10.28 -9.57 -8.47
N ARG A 328 11.51 -10.09 -8.59
CA ARG A 328 11.98 -11.18 -7.74
C ARG A 328 12.12 -10.73 -6.28
N ALA A 329 12.64 -9.54 -6.03
CA ALA A 329 12.70 -8.96 -4.69
C ALA A 329 11.31 -8.82 -4.05
N GLU A 330 10.29 -8.41 -4.81
CA GLU A 330 8.91 -8.36 -4.34
C GLU A 330 8.41 -9.74 -3.90
N ILE A 331 8.68 -10.78 -4.68
CA ILE A 331 8.31 -12.16 -4.31
C ILE A 331 9.08 -12.64 -3.09
N SER A 332 10.39 -12.38 -3.01
CA SER A 332 11.19 -12.73 -1.83
C SER A 332 10.65 -12.04 -0.57
N ASN A 333 10.17 -10.79 -0.67
CA ASN A 333 9.51 -10.11 0.43
C ASN A 333 8.20 -10.81 0.85
N LEU A 334 7.35 -11.19 -0.12
CA LEU A 334 6.11 -11.94 0.16
C LEU A 334 6.39 -13.32 0.78
N MET A 335 7.52 -13.95 0.43
CA MET A 335 7.99 -15.19 1.04
C MET A 335 8.67 -15.02 2.40
N HIS A 336 8.69 -13.80 2.96
CA HIS A 336 9.38 -13.46 4.20
C HIS A 336 10.89 -13.78 4.18
N ASP A 337 11.55 -13.61 3.02
CA ASP A 337 13.00 -13.71 2.84
C ASP A 337 13.62 -12.32 2.58
N PRO A 338 13.84 -11.52 3.65
CA PRO A 338 14.39 -10.18 3.53
C PRO A 338 15.84 -10.19 3.01
N LYS A 339 16.59 -11.29 3.16
CA LYS A 339 18.00 -11.34 2.73
C LYS A 339 18.12 -11.33 1.21
N ASN A 340 17.38 -12.20 0.53
CA ASN A 340 17.36 -12.23 -0.93
C ASN A 340 16.74 -10.96 -1.51
N CYS A 341 15.68 -10.45 -0.87
CA CYS A 341 15.07 -9.17 -1.24
C CYS A 341 16.08 -8.00 -1.22
N LEU A 342 16.81 -7.84 -0.11
CA LEU A 342 17.83 -6.78 0.03
C LEU A 342 18.99 -6.95 -0.97
N SER A 343 19.41 -8.19 -1.23
CA SER A 343 20.47 -8.49 -2.21
C SER A 343 20.08 -8.01 -3.61
N ASP A 344 18.87 -8.35 -4.05
CA ASP A 344 18.37 -7.98 -5.38
C ASP A 344 18.18 -6.48 -5.53
N LEU A 345 17.58 -5.83 -4.54
CA LEU A 345 17.41 -4.37 -4.54
C LEU A 345 18.75 -3.64 -4.52
N THR A 346 19.74 -4.18 -3.80
CA THR A 346 21.10 -3.63 -3.80
C THR A 346 21.76 -3.77 -5.17
N ARG A 347 21.58 -4.91 -5.85
CA ARG A 347 22.05 -5.10 -7.23
C ARG A 347 21.37 -4.13 -8.19
N VAL A 348 20.07 -3.90 -8.06
CA VAL A 348 19.35 -2.90 -8.88
C VAL A 348 19.95 -1.51 -8.67
N ILE A 349 20.21 -1.10 -7.42
CA ILE A 349 20.80 0.21 -7.12
C ILE A 349 22.23 0.34 -7.70
N GLN A 350 23.00 -0.74 -7.74
CA GLN A 350 24.32 -0.74 -8.39
C GLN A 350 24.23 -0.58 -9.90
N LEU A 351 23.22 -1.18 -10.54
CA LEU A 351 22.98 -1.08 -11.98
C LEU A 351 22.37 0.28 -12.37
N GLU A 352 21.45 0.77 -11.55
CA GLU A 352 20.67 1.98 -11.78
C GLU A 352 20.68 2.87 -10.51
N PRO A 353 21.74 3.67 -10.30
CA PRO A 353 21.85 4.52 -9.10
C PRO A 353 20.77 5.62 -8.99
N GLN A 354 20.03 5.88 -10.07
CA GLN A 354 18.93 6.85 -10.12
C GLN A 354 17.54 6.19 -9.99
N ASN A 355 17.48 4.91 -9.60
CA ASN A 355 16.22 4.20 -9.45
C ASN A 355 15.59 4.45 -8.07
N ALA A 356 14.79 5.52 -7.96
CA ALA A 356 14.10 5.88 -6.72
C ALA A 356 13.19 4.76 -6.18
N LEU A 357 12.58 3.94 -7.06
CA LEU A 357 11.73 2.82 -6.65
C LEU A 357 12.53 1.76 -5.89
N ALA A 358 13.74 1.43 -6.35
CA ALA A 358 14.60 0.45 -5.71
C ALA A 358 15.03 0.89 -4.30
N TYR A 359 15.40 2.16 -4.15
CA TYR A 359 15.68 2.76 -2.83
C TYR A 359 14.45 2.70 -1.91
N THR A 360 13.27 3.12 -2.39
CA THR A 360 12.04 3.07 -1.57
C THR A 360 11.70 1.67 -1.12
N LYS A 361 11.76 0.68 -2.02
CA LYS A 361 11.53 -0.72 -1.68
C LYS A 361 12.55 -1.23 -0.68
N ARG A 362 13.84 -0.91 -0.84
CA ARG A 362 14.88 -1.33 0.12
C ARG A 362 14.66 -0.69 1.49
N GLY A 363 14.25 0.58 1.51
CA GLY A 363 13.83 1.30 2.70
C GLY A 363 12.70 0.59 3.44
N LEU A 364 11.65 0.17 2.72
CA LEU A 364 10.52 -0.59 3.30
C LEU A 364 10.97 -1.90 3.96
N ILE A 365 11.83 -2.68 3.30
CA ILE A 365 12.37 -3.92 3.89
C ILE A 365 13.22 -3.63 5.13
N ASN A 366 14.00 -2.55 5.12
CA ASN A 366 14.75 -2.12 6.29
C ASN A 366 13.83 -1.73 7.47
N ILE A 367 12.64 -1.15 7.23
CA ILE A 367 11.63 -0.89 8.27
C ILE A 367 11.15 -2.21 8.88
N GLN A 368 10.79 -3.19 8.05
CA GLN A 368 10.33 -4.51 8.51
C GLN A 368 11.41 -5.22 9.36
N MET A 369 12.68 -5.03 9.00
CA MET A 369 13.84 -5.52 9.76
C MET A 369 14.21 -4.67 10.98
N ARG A 370 13.41 -3.63 11.30
CA ARG A 370 13.64 -2.64 12.38
C ARG A 370 14.97 -1.86 12.25
N GLN A 371 15.51 -1.77 11.03
CA GLN A 371 16.72 -1.02 10.71
C GLN A 371 16.37 0.40 10.23
N TYR A 372 15.74 1.17 11.12
CA TYR A 372 15.11 2.44 10.77
C TYR A 372 16.10 3.50 10.23
N GLU A 373 17.33 3.53 10.72
CA GLU A 373 18.36 4.46 10.21
C GLU A 373 18.72 4.20 8.75
N ARG A 374 18.90 2.93 8.38
CA ARG A 374 19.17 2.51 6.99
C ARG A 374 17.95 2.79 6.11
N ALA A 375 16.75 2.53 6.62
CA ALA A 375 15.51 2.85 5.92
C ALA A 375 15.41 4.34 5.61
N LEU A 376 15.63 5.21 6.59
CA LEU A 376 15.58 6.66 6.39
C LEU A 376 16.65 7.15 5.40
N TRP A 377 17.86 6.57 5.42
CA TRP A 377 18.90 6.92 4.44
C TRP A 377 18.47 6.59 3.01
N ASP A 378 17.92 5.38 2.79
CA ASP A 378 17.41 4.96 1.49
C ASP A 378 16.25 5.84 1.02
N LEU A 379 15.30 6.14 1.92
CA LEU A 379 14.11 6.93 1.61
C LEU A 379 14.42 8.40 1.35
N ASN A 380 15.41 8.97 2.06
CA ASN A 380 15.92 10.30 1.76
C ASN A 380 16.57 10.32 0.38
N THR A 381 17.40 9.34 0.05
CA THR A 381 18.03 9.22 -1.27
C THR A 381 16.97 9.09 -2.39
N ALA A 382 15.92 8.29 -2.18
CA ALA A 382 14.81 8.18 -3.13
C ALA A 382 14.11 9.52 -3.37
N LEU A 383 13.96 10.34 -2.33
CA LEU A 383 13.33 11.65 -2.41
C LEU A 383 14.28 12.74 -2.92
N ASP A 384 15.59 12.60 -2.77
CA ASP A 384 16.58 13.46 -3.42
C ASP A 384 16.57 13.22 -4.94
N ILE A 385 16.44 11.96 -5.38
CA ILE A 385 16.27 11.59 -6.79
C ILE A 385 14.91 12.07 -7.33
N LYS A 386 13.83 11.85 -6.56
CA LYS A 386 12.46 12.22 -6.95
C LYS A 386 11.73 12.91 -5.79
N PRO A 387 11.79 14.26 -5.69
CA PRO A 387 11.21 15.02 -4.57
C PRO A 387 9.68 14.91 -4.39
N ASN A 388 8.97 14.65 -5.49
CA ASN A 388 7.52 14.47 -5.51
C ASN A 388 7.19 12.99 -5.78
N TYR A 389 7.56 12.14 -4.83
CA TYR A 389 7.31 10.70 -4.91
C TYR A 389 6.41 10.24 -3.76
N PRO A 390 5.08 10.15 -3.97
CA PRO A 390 4.11 9.78 -2.93
C PRO A 390 4.46 8.49 -2.20
N TYR A 391 4.85 7.44 -2.94
CA TYR A 391 5.21 6.15 -2.34
C TYR A 391 6.44 6.23 -1.41
N ALA A 392 7.45 7.03 -1.75
CA ALA A 392 8.59 7.23 -0.85
C ALA A 392 8.22 8.04 0.39
N LEU A 393 7.38 9.07 0.23
CA LEU A 393 6.88 9.87 1.35
C LEU A 393 6.05 9.03 2.32
N SER A 394 5.15 8.17 1.83
CA SER A 394 4.34 7.30 2.70
C SER A 394 5.20 6.35 3.51
N VAL A 395 6.19 5.71 2.88
CA VAL A 395 7.11 4.77 3.54
C VAL A 395 8.04 5.49 4.52
N ARG A 396 8.48 6.72 4.21
CA ARG A 396 9.28 7.53 5.14
C ARG A 396 8.46 8.03 6.33
N GLY A 397 7.19 8.38 6.11
CA GLY A 397 6.25 8.67 7.17
C GLY A 397 6.07 7.49 8.14
N GLU A 398 5.97 6.27 7.60
CA GLU A 398 5.95 5.04 8.40
C GLU A 398 7.24 4.85 9.20
N ALA A 399 8.41 5.03 8.58
CA ALA A 399 9.69 4.97 9.28
C ALA A 399 9.77 5.99 10.43
N TYR A 400 9.33 7.23 10.19
CA TYR A 400 9.29 8.27 11.23
C TYR A 400 8.33 7.94 12.37
N ARG A 401 7.18 7.31 12.08
CA ARG A 401 6.24 6.84 13.09
C ARG A 401 6.88 5.78 13.99
N GLU A 402 7.60 4.82 13.41
CA GLU A 402 8.27 3.75 14.16
C GLU A 402 9.37 4.25 15.10
N ILE A 403 10.05 5.35 14.73
CA ILE A 403 11.04 6.00 15.61
C ILE A 403 10.45 7.15 16.46
N GLU A 404 9.12 7.18 16.59
CA GLU A 404 8.36 8.14 17.40
C GLU A 404 8.55 9.62 17.02
N ARG A 405 9.01 9.88 15.79
CA ARG A 405 9.13 11.23 15.22
C ARG A 405 7.84 11.64 14.51
N TYR A 406 6.77 11.71 15.28
CA TYR A 406 5.40 11.87 14.78
C TYR A 406 5.17 13.12 13.92
N GLU A 407 5.76 14.26 14.25
CA GLU A 407 5.60 15.50 13.46
C GLU A 407 6.20 15.37 12.05
N PHE A 408 7.37 14.74 11.93
CA PHE A 408 7.99 14.46 10.63
C PHE A 408 7.16 13.44 9.83
N ALA A 409 6.58 12.45 10.52
CA ALA A 409 5.66 11.51 9.89
C ALA A 409 4.44 12.22 9.31
N LEU A 410 3.79 13.11 10.07
CA LEU A 410 2.64 13.88 9.60
C LEU A 410 2.97 14.74 8.38
N LEU A 411 4.14 15.40 8.36
CA LEU A 411 4.57 16.23 7.24
C LEU A 411 4.66 15.43 5.94
N ASP A 412 5.30 14.26 5.97
CA ASP A 412 5.43 13.39 4.80
C ASP A 412 4.09 12.79 4.37
N LEU A 413 3.27 12.32 5.32
CA LEU A 413 1.95 11.73 5.04
C LEU A 413 0.98 12.77 4.46
N ASN A 414 1.01 14.01 4.95
CA ASN A 414 0.22 15.12 4.38
C ASN A 414 0.66 15.43 2.95
N LYS A 415 1.97 15.60 2.73
CA LYS A 415 2.52 15.84 1.38
C LYS A 415 2.19 14.69 0.41
N CYS A 416 2.19 13.44 0.89
CA CYS A 416 1.79 12.29 0.10
C CYS A 416 0.33 12.41 -0.38
N LEU A 417 -0.60 12.75 0.52
CA LEU A 417 -2.03 12.90 0.21
C LEU A 417 -2.33 14.09 -0.70
N GLU A 418 -1.51 15.14 -0.64
CA GLU A 418 -1.60 16.29 -1.55
C GLU A 418 -1.16 15.94 -2.98
N LEU A 419 -0.09 15.15 -3.12
CA LEU A 419 0.48 14.78 -4.41
C LEU A 419 -0.30 13.68 -5.14
N ASP A 420 -0.84 12.71 -4.41
CA ASP A 420 -1.63 11.62 -4.98
C ASP A 420 -2.97 11.47 -4.25
N PRO A 421 -4.03 12.11 -4.78
CA PRO A 421 -5.38 11.96 -4.23
C PRO A 421 -6.06 10.65 -4.66
N SER A 422 -5.39 9.77 -5.43
CA SER A 422 -5.98 8.52 -5.90
C SER A 422 -6.31 7.58 -4.74
N ASP A 423 -7.38 6.79 -4.92
CA ASP A 423 -7.85 5.87 -3.90
C ASP A 423 -6.86 4.72 -3.61
N SER A 424 -5.90 4.47 -4.52
CA SER A 424 -5.00 3.30 -4.44
C SER A 424 -4.07 3.32 -3.22
N ILE A 425 -3.55 4.50 -2.84
CA ILE A 425 -2.63 4.64 -1.69
C ILE A 425 -3.28 5.42 -0.54
N ARG A 426 -4.37 6.14 -0.80
CA ARG A 426 -5.02 7.01 0.18
C ARG A 426 -5.44 6.28 1.45
N THR A 427 -5.97 5.06 1.35
CA THR A 427 -6.42 4.29 2.52
C THR A 427 -5.29 3.98 3.48
N SER A 428 -4.16 3.44 3.00
CA SER A 428 -3.01 3.09 3.86
C SER A 428 -2.36 4.32 4.48
N VAL A 429 -2.32 5.44 3.75
CA VAL A 429 -1.76 6.70 4.24
C VAL A 429 -2.66 7.34 5.30
N LEU A 430 -3.99 7.33 5.11
CA LEU A 430 -4.95 7.79 6.10
C LEU A 430 -4.90 6.93 7.38
N ILE A 431 -4.78 5.61 7.25
CA ILE A 431 -4.56 4.70 8.38
C ILE A 431 -3.28 5.08 9.12
N SER A 432 -2.17 5.20 8.40
CA SER A 432 -0.87 5.58 8.98
C SER A 432 -0.98 6.93 9.71
N ARG A 433 -1.62 7.93 9.10
CA ARG A 433 -1.80 9.26 9.69
C ARG A 433 -2.71 9.23 10.91
N ALA A 434 -3.80 8.48 10.88
CA ALA A 434 -4.69 8.30 12.01
C ALA A 434 -3.95 7.64 13.20
N THR A 435 -3.10 6.64 12.96
CA THR A 435 -2.28 6.05 14.03
C THR A 435 -1.27 7.05 14.62
N VAL A 436 -0.69 7.93 13.79
CA VAL A 436 0.18 9.01 14.27
C VAL A 436 -0.60 10.03 15.11
N TYR A 437 -1.77 10.46 14.65
CA TYR A 437 -2.66 11.35 15.42
C TYR A 437 -3.07 10.75 16.76
N GLN A 438 -3.40 9.45 16.79
CA GLN A 438 -3.68 8.74 18.03
C GLN A 438 -2.50 8.79 19.01
N LYS A 439 -1.26 8.60 18.54
CA LYS A 439 -0.04 8.67 19.38
C LYS A 439 0.22 10.08 19.91
N LEU A 440 -0.16 11.10 19.14
CA LEU A 440 -0.12 12.52 19.55
C LEU A 440 -1.32 12.94 20.41
N ALA A 441 -2.23 12.02 20.76
CA ALA A 441 -3.49 12.29 21.45
C ALA A 441 -4.42 13.29 20.72
N ARG A 442 -4.25 13.44 19.40
CA ARG A 442 -5.12 14.24 18.51
C ARG A 442 -6.26 13.37 18.00
N TYR A 443 -7.15 12.99 18.91
CA TYR A 443 -8.16 11.98 18.64
C TYR A 443 -9.20 12.42 17.61
N GLU A 444 -9.62 13.70 17.59
CA GLU A 444 -10.59 14.18 16.60
C GLU A 444 -10.05 14.07 15.17
N ASP A 445 -8.78 14.42 14.97
CA ASP A 445 -8.11 14.32 13.66
C ASP A 445 -8.01 12.87 13.19
N ALA A 446 -7.68 11.95 14.12
CA ALA A 446 -7.67 10.52 13.83
C ALA A 446 -9.07 10.02 13.40
N LEU A 447 -10.12 10.43 14.11
CA LEU A 447 -11.50 10.05 13.78
C LEU A 447 -11.93 10.58 12.41
N ILE A 448 -11.53 11.79 12.02
CA ILE A 448 -11.82 12.34 10.68
C ILE A 448 -11.26 11.42 9.59
N ASP A 449 -9.99 11.03 9.71
CA ASP A 449 -9.33 10.16 8.73
C ASP A 449 -9.96 8.77 8.66
N LEU A 450 -10.29 8.19 9.80
CA LEU A 450 -10.91 6.86 9.89
C LEU A 450 -12.34 6.88 9.35
N ASN A 451 -13.11 7.94 9.65
CA ASN A 451 -14.45 8.12 9.10
C ASN A 451 -14.42 8.34 7.58
N ASN A 452 -13.41 9.03 7.05
CA ASN A 452 -13.22 9.18 5.60
C ASN A 452 -13.03 7.81 4.92
N ILE A 453 -12.25 6.90 5.52
CA ILE A 453 -12.06 5.54 5.02
C ILE A 453 -13.40 4.78 5.07
N LEU A 454 -14.06 4.79 6.22
CA LEU A 454 -15.26 4.01 6.47
C LEU A 454 -16.50 4.51 5.71
N THR A 455 -16.53 5.79 5.32
CA THR A 455 -17.58 6.32 4.44
C THR A 455 -17.46 5.75 3.02
N LYS A 456 -16.23 5.53 2.53
CA LYS A 456 -15.98 4.93 1.21
C LYS A 456 -16.05 3.41 1.22
N ASN A 457 -15.46 2.80 2.24
CA ASN A 457 -15.45 1.35 2.45
C ASN A 457 -15.86 1.03 3.90
N PRO A 458 -17.16 0.85 4.16
CA PRO A 458 -17.67 0.53 5.49
C PRO A 458 -17.16 -0.80 6.06
N LYS A 459 -16.62 -1.68 5.21
CA LYS A 459 -16.12 -3.02 5.59
C LYS A 459 -14.60 -3.07 5.70
N ASN A 460 -13.95 -1.95 6.01
CA ASN A 460 -12.53 -1.94 6.32
C ASN A 460 -12.28 -2.30 7.79
N ALA A 461 -11.88 -3.55 8.03
CA ALA A 461 -11.66 -4.09 9.38
C ALA A 461 -10.57 -3.34 10.15
N GLU A 462 -9.47 -2.99 9.49
CA GLU A 462 -8.34 -2.27 10.10
C GLU A 462 -8.75 -0.86 10.56
N ALA A 463 -9.47 -0.12 9.71
CA ALA A 463 -9.96 1.20 10.07
C ALA A 463 -10.98 1.16 11.22
N LEU A 464 -11.84 0.14 11.28
CA LEU A 464 -12.75 -0.09 12.42
C LEU A 464 -11.95 -0.36 13.71
N ALA A 465 -10.97 -1.26 13.67
CA ALA A 465 -10.14 -1.59 14.82
C ALA A 465 -9.41 -0.36 15.38
N ILE A 466 -8.76 0.43 14.51
CA ILE A 466 -8.05 1.65 14.93
C ILE A 466 -9.02 2.70 15.47
N ARG A 467 -10.24 2.82 14.89
CA ARG A 467 -11.26 3.74 15.41
C ARG A 467 -11.75 3.30 16.78
N GLY A 468 -11.92 2.00 16.99
CA GLY A 468 -12.19 1.41 18.30
C GLY A 468 -11.10 1.75 19.32
N ASP A 469 -9.84 1.65 18.94
CA ASP A 469 -8.71 2.04 19.79
C ASP A 469 -8.71 3.55 20.12
N VAL A 470 -9.07 4.41 19.17
CA VAL A 470 -9.22 5.85 19.41
C VAL A 470 -10.36 6.13 20.40
N TYR A 471 -11.52 5.50 20.22
CA TYR A 471 -12.64 5.62 21.16
C TYR A 471 -12.28 5.11 22.56
N ASN A 472 -11.52 4.01 22.66
CA ASN A 472 -10.98 3.52 23.92
C ASN A 472 -10.13 4.58 24.64
N ARG A 473 -9.26 5.28 23.91
CA ARG A 473 -8.42 6.35 24.48
C ARG A 473 -9.23 7.56 24.91
N GLN A 474 -10.35 7.84 24.24
CA GLN A 474 -11.34 8.85 24.63
C GLN A 474 -12.31 8.38 25.75
N GLN A 475 -12.13 7.17 26.29
CA GLN A 475 -13.00 6.54 27.30
C GLN A 475 -14.44 6.27 26.81
N GLU A 476 -14.66 6.28 25.50
CA GLU A 476 -15.92 5.96 24.84
C GLU A 476 -16.06 4.44 24.65
N TYR A 477 -15.99 3.69 25.74
CA TYR A 477 -15.81 2.23 25.72
C TYR A 477 -16.90 1.47 24.96
N ASN A 478 -18.15 1.95 24.98
CA ASN A 478 -19.26 1.33 24.25
C ASN A 478 -19.13 1.53 22.73
N LYS A 479 -18.68 2.70 22.27
CA LYS A 479 -18.43 2.94 20.84
C LYS A 479 -17.26 2.09 20.35
N ALA A 480 -16.20 2.01 21.16
CA ALA A 480 -15.06 1.15 20.89
C ALA A 480 -15.47 -0.31 20.71
N LEU A 481 -16.33 -0.81 21.61
CA LEU A 481 -16.82 -2.18 21.57
C LEU A 481 -17.56 -2.51 20.27
N ILE A 482 -18.44 -1.61 19.80
CA ILE A 482 -19.17 -1.77 18.53
C ILE A 482 -18.19 -1.91 17.36
N ASP A 483 -17.20 -1.03 17.30
CA ASP A 483 -16.21 -1.04 16.22
C ASP A 483 -15.35 -2.31 16.25
N PHE A 484 -14.90 -2.76 17.43
CA PHE A 484 -14.14 -4.01 17.55
C PHE A 484 -14.97 -5.24 17.17
N GLU A 485 -16.26 -5.27 17.51
CA GLU A 485 -17.16 -6.36 17.12
C GLU A 485 -17.34 -6.42 15.61
N GLU A 486 -17.54 -5.29 14.94
CA GLU A 486 -17.63 -5.23 13.48
C GLU A 486 -16.30 -5.59 12.81
N ALA A 487 -15.16 -5.12 13.34
CA ALA A 487 -13.83 -5.49 12.86
C ALA A 487 -13.61 -7.02 12.95
N LEU A 488 -13.96 -7.64 14.08
CA LEU A 488 -13.80 -9.09 14.28
C LEU A 488 -14.84 -9.94 13.52
N LYS A 489 -15.98 -9.38 13.11
CA LYS A 489 -16.86 -10.07 12.14
C LYS A 489 -16.19 -10.20 10.77
N LEU A 490 -15.38 -9.22 10.38
CA LEU A 490 -14.68 -9.18 9.11
C LEU A 490 -13.35 -9.94 9.15
N ALA A 491 -12.61 -9.83 10.27
CA ALA A 491 -11.33 -10.49 10.51
C ALA A 491 -11.34 -11.21 11.88
N PRO A 492 -11.91 -12.42 11.99
CA PRO A 492 -12.13 -13.08 13.29
C PRO A 492 -10.86 -13.45 14.07
N ASN A 493 -9.74 -13.59 13.37
CA ASN A 493 -8.46 -14.04 13.93
C ASN A 493 -7.42 -12.91 13.94
N ASP A 494 -7.83 -11.65 14.06
CA ASP A 494 -6.89 -10.55 14.25
C ASP A 494 -6.48 -10.45 15.74
N PRO A 495 -5.23 -10.81 16.10
CA PRO A 495 -4.79 -10.84 17.50
C PRO A 495 -4.76 -9.44 18.12
N ASP A 496 -4.44 -8.40 17.35
CA ASP A 496 -4.37 -7.03 17.88
C ASP A 496 -5.77 -6.52 18.24
N THR A 497 -6.78 -6.71 17.37
CA THR A 497 -8.16 -6.34 17.69
C THR A 497 -8.73 -7.18 18.84
N LEU A 498 -8.45 -8.49 18.90
CA LEU A 498 -8.85 -9.34 20.03
C LEU A 498 -8.27 -8.80 21.34
N ARG A 499 -6.99 -8.46 21.36
CA ARG A 499 -6.32 -7.87 22.53
C ARG A 499 -6.95 -6.52 22.91
N SER A 500 -7.18 -5.63 21.95
CA SER A 500 -7.79 -4.31 22.21
C SER A 500 -9.22 -4.41 22.75
N ARG A 501 -10.03 -5.36 22.23
CA ARG A 501 -11.38 -5.62 22.76
C ARG A 501 -11.32 -6.28 24.14
N GLY A 502 -10.40 -7.22 24.35
CA GLY A 502 -10.15 -7.80 25.66
C GLY A 502 -9.76 -6.75 26.71
N GLU A 503 -8.92 -5.78 26.34
CA GLU A 503 -8.58 -4.65 27.18
C GLU A 503 -9.80 -3.76 27.47
N ASN A 504 -10.62 -3.45 26.46
CA ASN A 504 -11.88 -2.71 26.64
C ASN A 504 -12.83 -3.42 27.63
N TYR A 505 -13.04 -4.73 27.46
CA TYR A 505 -13.82 -5.52 28.42
C TYR A 505 -13.24 -5.50 29.83
N ALA A 506 -11.92 -5.63 29.95
CA ALA A 506 -11.23 -5.58 31.23
C ALA A 506 -11.41 -4.21 31.94
N ILE A 507 -11.45 -3.11 31.18
CA ILE A 507 -11.71 -1.77 31.70
C ILE A 507 -13.17 -1.64 32.16
N MET A 508 -14.12 -2.19 31.40
CA MET A 508 -15.55 -2.21 31.74
C MET A 508 -15.91 -3.18 32.88
N GLY A 509 -14.93 -3.93 33.43
CA GLY A 509 -15.14 -4.92 34.48
C GLY A 509 -15.69 -6.27 33.99
N ARG A 510 -15.84 -6.44 32.68
CA ARG A 510 -16.28 -7.68 32.00
C ARG A 510 -15.10 -8.66 31.88
N ASN A 511 -14.64 -9.12 33.05
CA ASN A 511 -13.38 -9.88 33.16
C ASN A 511 -13.42 -11.22 32.42
N GLN A 512 -14.58 -11.89 32.36
CA GLN A 512 -14.68 -13.21 31.74
C GLN A 512 -14.55 -13.12 30.22
N GLU A 513 -15.20 -12.13 29.61
CA GLU A 513 -15.09 -11.84 28.18
C GLU A 513 -13.70 -11.36 27.80
N ALA A 514 -13.06 -10.56 28.67
CA ALA A 514 -11.67 -10.16 28.49
C ALA A 514 -10.72 -11.36 28.41
N LEU A 515 -10.86 -12.32 29.34
CA LEU A 515 -10.04 -13.54 29.35
C LEU A 515 -10.24 -14.36 28.06
N LEU A 516 -11.48 -14.50 27.58
CA LEU A 516 -11.76 -15.24 26.34
C LEU A 516 -11.06 -14.62 25.12
N ASP A 517 -11.05 -13.30 25.01
CA ASP A 517 -10.38 -12.62 23.90
C ASP A 517 -8.86 -12.69 24.02
N PHE A 518 -8.31 -12.57 25.23
CA PHE A 518 -6.88 -12.78 25.46
C PHE A 518 -6.45 -14.23 25.16
N ASP A 519 -7.25 -15.22 25.53
CA ASP A 519 -7.00 -16.63 25.24
C ASP A 519 -7.00 -16.88 23.73
N LYS A 520 -7.94 -16.31 22.98
CA LYS A 520 -7.97 -16.39 21.51
C LYS A 520 -6.76 -15.71 20.88
N SER A 521 -6.41 -14.50 21.32
CA SER A 521 -5.23 -13.77 20.85
C SER A 521 -3.96 -14.60 21.07
N LEU A 522 -3.76 -15.12 22.28
CA LEU A 522 -2.59 -15.95 22.62
C LEU A 522 -2.60 -17.34 21.97
N GLY A 523 -3.76 -17.82 21.53
CA GLY A 523 -3.87 -19.01 20.67
C GLY A 523 -3.33 -18.76 19.25
N ILE A 524 -3.31 -17.51 18.79
CA ILE A 524 -2.77 -17.10 17.48
C ILE A 524 -1.31 -16.68 17.62
N VAL A 525 -1.01 -15.79 18.59
CA VAL A 525 0.34 -15.30 18.89
C VAL A 525 0.70 -15.67 20.31
N SER A 526 1.35 -16.83 20.49
CA SER A 526 1.66 -17.36 21.83
C SER A 526 2.59 -16.48 22.65
N ASP A 527 3.43 -15.69 21.98
CA ASP A 527 4.55 -14.95 22.58
C ASP A 527 4.29 -13.43 22.61
N ASP A 528 3.02 -13.02 22.70
CA ASP A 528 2.67 -11.63 22.98
C ASP A 528 2.76 -11.33 24.49
N ALA A 529 3.92 -10.82 24.91
CA ALA A 529 4.19 -10.40 26.28
C ALA A 529 3.18 -9.35 26.79
N TRP A 530 2.66 -8.48 25.93
CA TRP A 530 1.68 -7.47 26.34
C TRP A 530 0.31 -8.10 26.61
N THR A 531 -0.15 -9.01 25.76
CA THR A 531 -1.40 -9.74 26.02
C THR A 531 -1.30 -10.61 27.28
N LEU A 532 -0.18 -11.32 27.48
CA LEU A 532 0.06 -12.08 28.72
C LEU A 532 -0.05 -11.20 29.97
N LEU A 533 0.52 -10.00 29.90
CA LEU A 533 0.49 -9.04 30.99
C LEU A 533 -0.91 -8.51 31.29
N LEU A 534 -1.68 -8.18 30.24
CA LEU A 534 -3.08 -7.78 30.39
C LEU A 534 -3.92 -8.90 31.00
N ARG A 535 -3.74 -10.14 30.54
CA ARG A 535 -4.44 -11.31 31.08
C ARG A 535 -4.06 -11.59 32.54
N ALA A 536 -2.78 -11.50 32.89
CA ALA A 536 -2.30 -11.62 34.27
C ALA A 536 -2.92 -10.58 35.21
N ARG A 537 -3.14 -9.34 34.74
CA ARG A 537 -3.84 -8.31 35.52
C ARG A 537 -5.29 -8.68 35.78
N VAL A 538 -5.97 -9.28 34.80
CA VAL A 538 -7.34 -9.79 34.99
C VAL A 538 -7.36 -10.95 35.98
N TYR A 539 -6.44 -11.92 35.85
CA TYR A 539 -6.31 -13.01 36.82
C TYR A 539 -6.02 -12.52 38.23
N TYR A 540 -5.16 -11.52 38.40
CA TYR A 540 -4.89 -10.90 39.70
C TYR A 540 -6.15 -10.26 40.31
N ARG A 541 -6.99 -9.61 39.51
CA ARG A 541 -8.28 -9.04 39.97
C ARG A 541 -9.30 -10.11 40.37
N LEU A 542 -9.23 -11.29 39.75
CA LEU A 542 -10.06 -12.45 40.06
C LEU A 542 -9.46 -13.34 41.17
N GLU A 543 -8.37 -12.90 41.81
CA GLU A 543 -7.64 -13.66 42.84
C GLU A 543 -7.08 -15.01 42.36
N ARG A 544 -6.95 -15.19 41.04
CA ARG A 544 -6.33 -16.36 40.40
C ARG A 544 -4.81 -16.16 40.31
N TYR A 545 -4.15 -16.18 41.47
CA TYR A 545 -2.76 -15.75 41.58
C TYR A 545 -1.76 -16.65 40.85
N GLU A 546 -1.98 -17.97 40.86
CA GLU A 546 -1.13 -18.94 40.15
C GLU A 546 -1.15 -18.71 38.64
N ASP A 547 -2.34 -18.48 38.06
CA ASP A 547 -2.49 -18.20 36.63
C ASP A 547 -1.82 -16.87 36.26
N ALA A 548 -1.98 -15.84 37.10
CA ALA A 548 -1.31 -14.56 36.93
C ALA A 548 0.22 -14.71 36.97
N LEU A 549 0.77 -15.51 37.89
CA LEU A 549 2.21 -15.78 37.94
C LEU A 549 2.72 -16.46 36.67
N ASN A 550 2.00 -17.47 36.18
CA ASN A 550 2.41 -18.20 34.98
C ASN A 550 2.53 -17.28 33.76
N ASP A 551 1.54 -16.40 33.56
CA ASP A 551 1.57 -15.43 32.47
C ASP A 551 2.69 -14.39 32.63
N LEU A 552 2.95 -13.92 33.85
CA LEU A 552 4.02 -12.98 34.13
C LEU A 552 5.41 -13.60 33.96
N ASP A 553 5.57 -14.87 34.34
CA ASP A 553 6.79 -15.63 34.14
C ASP A 553 7.07 -15.82 32.65
N ARG A 554 6.05 -16.14 31.85
CA ARG A 554 6.16 -16.20 30.38
C ARG A 554 6.50 -14.83 29.78
N ALA A 555 5.83 -13.76 30.21
CA ALA A 555 6.13 -12.41 29.73
C ALA A 555 7.59 -12.00 30.02
N LEU A 556 8.11 -12.36 31.20
CA LEU A 556 9.49 -12.09 31.60
C LEU A 556 10.52 -13.03 30.94
N GLN A 557 10.12 -14.22 30.48
CA GLN A 557 10.99 -15.03 29.62
C GLN A 557 11.21 -14.36 28.26
N ILE A 558 10.17 -13.73 27.70
CA ILE A 558 10.25 -13.01 26.42
C ILE A 558 11.06 -11.71 26.59
N TYR A 559 10.75 -10.91 27.62
CA TYR A 559 11.46 -9.65 27.92
C TYR A 559 11.98 -9.60 29.38
N PRO A 560 13.16 -10.17 29.66
CA PRO A 560 13.67 -10.34 31.04
C PRO A 560 13.94 -9.05 31.82
N LYS A 561 14.13 -7.93 31.12
CA LYS A 561 14.44 -6.62 31.73
C LYS A 561 13.25 -5.66 31.71
N GLN A 562 12.05 -6.17 31.49
CA GLN A 562 10.86 -5.35 31.48
C GLN A 562 10.39 -5.08 32.91
N TRP A 563 10.40 -3.82 33.33
CA TRP A 563 10.04 -3.43 34.69
C TRP A 563 8.55 -3.61 34.99
N TYR A 564 7.67 -3.51 34.00
CA TYR A 564 6.22 -3.50 34.23
C TYR A 564 5.66 -4.86 34.71
N PRO A 565 5.96 -6.00 34.06
CA PRO A 565 5.58 -7.31 34.59
C PRO A 565 6.15 -7.60 35.99
N LEU A 566 7.37 -7.13 36.30
CA LEU A 566 7.98 -7.30 37.62
C LEU A 566 7.19 -6.60 38.74
N VAL A 567 6.66 -5.39 38.49
CA VAL A 567 5.81 -4.69 39.48
C VAL A 567 4.54 -5.47 39.77
N ILE A 568 3.90 -6.01 38.73
CA ILE A 568 2.67 -6.81 38.88
C ILE A 568 2.99 -8.13 39.57
N ARG A 569 4.05 -8.83 39.17
CA ARG A 569 4.48 -10.10 39.80
C ARG A 569 4.83 -9.91 41.28
N GLY A 570 5.50 -8.80 41.62
CA GLY A 570 5.74 -8.42 43.01
C GLY A 570 4.45 -8.21 43.82
N ALA A 571 3.41 -7.62 43.21
CA ALA A 571 2.10 -7.48 43.85
C ALA A 571 1.39 -8.83 44.03
N VAL A 572 1.41 -9.71 43.01
CA VAL A 572 0.86 -11.08 43.08
C VAL A 572 1.55 -11.88 44.18
N LEU A 573 2.88 -11.91 44.19
CA LEU A 573 3.69 -12.61 45.19
C LEU A 573 3.43 -12.09 46.61
N ARG A 574 3.24 -10.77 46.78
CA ARG A 574 2.83 -10.19 48.06
C ARG A 574 1.48 -10.73 48.53
N SER A 575 0.49 -10.81 47.65
CA SER A 575 -0.84 -11.38 47.97
C SER A 575 -0.75 -12.88 48.31
N MET A 576 0.15 -13.62 47.66
CA MET A 576 0.46 -15.02 47.98
C MET A 576 1.37 -15.21 49.21
N LYS A 577 1.73 -14.14 49.92
CA LYS A 577 2.64 -14.15 51.08
C LYS A 577 4.08 -14.60 50.77
N ARG A 578 4.48 -14.60 49.50
CA ARG A 578 5.85 -14.92 49.02
C ARG A 578 6.74 -13.67 49.02
N TYR A 579 7.02 -13.14 50.21
CA TYR A 579 7.61 -11.80 50.38
C TYR A 579 9.03 -11.64 49.84
N ASN A 580 9.90 -12.66 49.96
CA ASN A 580 11.27 -12.56 49.46
C ASN A 580 11.32 -12.44 47.94
N GLY A 581 10.49 -13.23 47.23
CA GLY A 581 10.35 -13.12 45.77
C GLY A 581 9.74 -11.78 45.36
N ALA A 582 8.71 -11.32 46.06
CA ALA A 582 8.11 -10.02 45.81
C ALA A 582 9.12 -8.88 45.94
N LEU A 583 9.97 -8.91 46.98
CA LEU A 583 11.00 -7.90 47.19
C LEU A 583 12.06 -7.93 46.09
N ALA A 584 12.52 -9.11 45.68
CA ALA A 584 13.49 -9.26 44.60
C ALA A 584 12.98 -8.68 43.27
N ASP A 585 11.72 -8.99 42.91
CA ASP A 585 11.10 -8.46 41.69
C ASP A 585 10.95 -6.94 41.72
N LEU A 586 10.53 -6.39 42.87
CA LEU A 586 10.34 -4.94 43.03
C LEU A 586 11.69 -4.19 43.02
N ASP A 587 12.75 -4.79 43.57
CA ASP A 587 14.11 -4.25 43.47
C ASP A 587 14.61 -4.23 42.02
N GLN A 588 14.38 -5.30 41.26
CA GLN A 588 14.69 -5.34 39.84
C GLN A 588 13.87 -4.32 39.03
N ALA A 589 12.57 -4.21 39.30
CA ALA A 589 11.70 -3.23 38.64
C ALA A 589 12.19 -1.79 38.85
N LEU A 590 12.64 -1.46 40.06
CA LEU A 590 13.20 -0.14 40.38
C LEU A 590 14.56 0.13 39.73
N THR A 591 15.29 -0.92 39.37
CA THR A 591 16.57 -0.82 38.65
C THR A 591 16.35 -0.59 37.15
N TYR A 592 15.33 -1.24 36.57
CA TYR A 592 15.04 -1.17 35.13
C TYR A 592 14.07 -0.05 34.74
N THR A 593 13.45 0.64 35.69
CA THR A 593 12.49 1.71 35.39
C THR A 593 13.20 2.92 34.77
N PRO A 594 12.78 3.39 33.58
CA PRO A 594 13.32 4.60 32.98
C PRO A 594 12.94 5.84 33.79
N ASN A 595 13.75 6.90 33.69
CA ASN A 595 13.52 8.15 34.42
C ASN A 595 12.67 9.16 33.62
N ASP A 596 11.67 8.68 32.89
CA ASP A 596 10.70 9.47 32.14
C ASP A 596 9.36 9.57 32.90
N ALA A 597 8.36 10.26 32.34
CA ALA A 597 7.08 10.47 33.02
C ALA A 597 6.36 9.13 33.33
N ILE A 598 6.37 8.21 32.38
CA ILE A 598 5.76 6.89 32.50
C ILE A 598 6.52 6.05 33.53
N GLY A 599 7.84 5.94 33.41
CA GLY A 599 8.67 5.20 34.35
C GLY A 599 8.58 5.73 35.78
N ARG A 600 8.43 7.05 35.98
CA ARG A 600 8.19 7.63 37.31
C ARG A 600 6.90 7.13 37.97
N GLN A 601 5.81 6.99 37.22
CA GLN A 601 4.54 6.48 37.75
C GLN A 601 4.67 5.05 38.25
N PHE A 602 5.31 4.18 37.46
CA PHE A 602 5.49 2.79 37.86
C PHE A 602 6.58 2.60 38.91
N GLN A 603 7.58 3.48 38.95
CA GLN A 603 8.51 3.56 40.07
C GLN A 603 7.77 3.87 41.36
N THR A 604 6.79 4.78 41.34
CA THR A 604 5.93 5.07 42.49
C THR A 604 5.15 3.82 42.93
N GLN A 605 4.56 3.07 41.99
CA GLN A 605 3.85 1.83 42.29
C GLN A 605 4.77 0.74 42.87
N ALA A 606 5.97 0.59 42.30
CA ALA A 606 6.97 -0.36 42.77
C ALA A 606 7.43 -0.02 44.20
N LEU A 607 7.70 1.25 44.49
CA LEU A 607 8.06 1.73 45.83
C LEU A 607 6.92 1.52 46.83
N ALA A 608 5.68 1.80 46.46
CA ALA A 608 4.52 1.60 47.33
C ALA A 608 4.33 0.11 47.67
N ASN A 609 4.43 -0.77 46.67
CA ASN A 609 4.39 -2.21 46.86
C ASN A 609 5.58 -2.71 47.70
N ARG A 610 6.79 -2.21 47.47
CA ARG A 610 7.99 -2.61 48.22
C ARG A 610 7.90 -2.16 49.67
N GLY A 611 7.43 -0.94 49.92
CA GLY A 611 7.13 -0.44 51.26
C GLY A 611 6.12 -1.31 52.00
N ALA A 612 5.07 -1.77 51.31
CA ALA A 612 4.09 -2.70 51.88
C ALA A 612 4.70 -4.07 52.23
N VAL A 613 5.55 -4.63 51.37
CA VAL A 613 6.28 -5.89 51.63
C VAL A 613 7.25 -5.72 52.81
N LEU A 614 8.06 -4.67 52.81
CA LEU A 614 9.02 -4.35 53.86
C LEU A 614 8.34 -4.17 55.23
N ARG A 615 7.16 -3.54 55.27
CA ARG A 615 6.33 -3.43 56.47
C ARG A 615 5.97 -4.80 57.03
N ILE A 616 5.51 -5.73 56.17
CA ILE A 616 5.11 -7.08 56.58
C ILE A 616 6.32 -7.87 57.08
N MET A 617 7.49 -7.65 56.50
CA MET A 617 8.76 -8.27 56.92
C MET A 617 9.39 -7.61 58.17
N GLY A 618 8.76 -6.60 58.78
CA GLY A 618 9.29 -5.90 59.97
C GLY A 618 10.44 -4.93 59.69
N ARG A 619 10.78 -4.67 58.41
CA ARG A 619 11.85 -3.75 58.00
C ARG A 619 11.34 -2.31 57.95
N HIS A 620 10.95 -1.78 59.10
CA HIS A 620 10.17 -0.53 59.23
C HIS A 620 10.88 0.72 58.67
N ASP A 621 12.18 0.90 58.91
CA ASP A 621 12.91 2.09 58.42
C ASP A 621 12.97 2.14 56.90
N LYS A 622 13.25 1.01 56.26
CA LYS A 622 13.26 0.88 54.79
C LYS A 622 11.86 1.08 54.22
N ALA A 623 10.82 0.57 54.91
CA ALA A 623 9.44 0.76 54.49
C ALA A 623 9.05 2.26 54.51
N ILE A 624 9.36 2.98 55.59
CA ILE A 624 9.09 4.43 55.69
C ILE A 624 9.87 5.19 54.61
N HIS A 625 11.13 4.84 54.36
CA HIS A 625 11.94 5.47 53.31
C HIS A 625 11.24 5.40 51.94
N ASP A 626 10.79 4.21 51.53
CA ASP A 626 10.11 4.04 50.24
C ASP A 626 8.75 4.74 50.20
N LEU A 627 7.96 4.62 51.26
CA LEU A 627 6.62 5.23 51.34
C LEU A 627 6.71 6.76 51.37
N ASN A 628 7.74 7.34 51.99
CA ASN A 628 7.99 8.78 51.95
C ASN A 628 8.35 9.25 50.54
N ARG A 629 9.18 8.49 49.81
CA ARG A 629 9.50 8.82 48.42
C ARG A 629 8.25 8.86 47.54
N VAL A 630 7.30 7.96 47.78
CA VAL A 630 5.99 7.99 47.10
C VAL A 630 5.18 9.21 47.51
N LEU A 631 5.03 9.49 48.81
CA LEU A 631 4.20 10.60 49.29
C LEU A 631 4.78 11.99 49.01
N ASN A 632 6.09 12.10 48.82
CA ASN A 632 6.71 13.34 48.32
C ASN A 632 6.31 13.65 46.88
N ARG A 633 5.95 12.63 46.09
CA ARG A 633 5.47 12.77 44.70
C ARG A 633 3.96 12.86 44.63
N GLU A 634 3.29 11.99 45.37
CA GLU A 634 1.83 11.85 45.42
C GLU A 634 1.34 11.98 46.87
N PRO A 635 1.20 13.21 47.39
CA PRO A 635 0.82 13.43 48.80
C PRO A 635 -0.55 12.87 49.18
N ASN A 636 -1.39 12.59 48.19
CA ASN A 636 -2.76 12.09 48.33
C ASN A 636 -2.89 10.63 47.86
N ASN A 637 -1.81 9.84 47.87
CA ASN A 637 -1.88 8.42 47.59
C ASN A 637 -2.43 7.65 48.82
N ALA A 638 -3.74 7.36 48.81
CA ALA A 638 -4.45 6.72 49.92
C ALA A 638 -3.86 5.36 50.32
N PHE A 639 -3.45 4.55 49.34
CA PHE A 639 -2.82 3.25 49.60
C PHE A 639 -1.52 3.44 50.38
N THR A 640 -0.64 4.33 49.92
CA THR A 640 0.67 4.56 50.54
C THR A 640 0.54 5.17 51.94
N LEU A 641 -0.38 6.13 52.13
CA LEU A 641 -0.72 6.68 53.44
C LEU A 641 -1.17 5.56 54.40
N SER A 642 -2.06 4.67 53.94
CA SER A 642 -2.52 3.54 54.77
C SER A 642 -1.38 2.58 55.15
N GLN A 643 -0.43 2.33 54.23
CA GLN A 643 0.73 1.50 54.53
C GLN A 643 1.68 2.19 55.52
N ARG A 644 1.95 3.50 55.36
CA ARG A 644 2.87 4.23 56.24
C ARG A 644 2.29 4.40 57.65
N GLY A 645 1.00 4.70 57.77
CA GLY A 645 0.30 4.71 59.05
C GLY A 645 0.35 3.35 59.77
N ALA A 646 0.23 2.24 59.02
CA ALA A 646 0.40 0.91 59.58
C ALA A 646 1.85 0.61 60.03
N VAL A 647 2.88 1.17 59.36
CA VAL A 647 4.28 1.10 59.83
C VAL A 647 4.43 1.89 61.13
N PHE A 648 3.95 3.13 61.20
CA PHE A 648 4.02 3.95 62.40
C PHE A 648 3.35 3.29 63.60
N ARG A 649 2.18 2.67 63.40
CA ARG A 649 1.53 1.87 64.46
C ARG A 649 2.45 0.75 64.96
N SER A 650 3.06 -0.03 64.06
CA SER A 650 3.97 -1.11 64.45
C SER A 650 5.22 -0.62 65.20
N MET A 651 5.63 0.64 64.99
CA MET A 651 6.71 1.30 65.73
C MET A 651 6.26 1.99 67.03
N GLY A 652 4.97 1.95 67.39
CA GLY A 652 4.42 2.66 68.55
C GLY A 652 4.21 4.18 68.36
N ARG A 653 4.40 4.68 67.14
CA ARG A 653 4.22 6.09 66.76
C ARG A 653 2.74 6.37 66.46
N TYR A 654 1.90 6.29 67.47
CA TYR A 654 0.43 6.27 67.30
C TYR A 654 -0.17 7.58 66.78
N THR A 655 0.39 8.73 67.15
CA THR A 655 -0.09 10.05 66.68
C THR A 655 0.08 10.19 65.16
N GLU A 656 1.27 9.89 64.66
CA GLU A 656 1.60 9.93 63.23
C GLU A 656 0.83 8.86 62.45
N ALA A 657 0.62 7.68 63.06
CA ALA A 657 -0.23 6.65 62.48
C ALA A 657 -1.66 7.14 62.25
N LEU A 658 -2.27 7.82 63.23
CA LEU A 658 -3.64 8.35 63.09
C LEU A 658 -3.75 9.39 61.98
N VAL A 659 -2.79 10.32 61.87
CA VAL A 659 -2.78 11.34 60.82
C VAL A 659 -2.80 10.70 59.42
N ASP A 660 -1.92 9.75 59.17
CA ASP A 660 -1.84 9.07 57.87
C ASP A 660 -3.09 8.22 57.58
N LEU A 661 -3.61 7.50 58.59
CA LEU A 661 -4.77 6.63 58.43
C LEU A 661 -6.05 7.43 58.23
N GLU A 662 -6.21 8.57 58.91
CA GLU A 662 -7.35 9.47 58.71
C GLU A 662 -7.33 10.12 57.34
N LYS A 663 -6.15 10.58 56.90
CA LYS A 663 -6.00 11.09 55.54
C LYS A 663 -6.31 10.01 54.51
N ALA A 664 -5.82 8.78 54.69
CA ALA A 664 -6.12 7.67 53.80
C ALA A 664 -7.63 7.37 53.71
N ILE A 665 -8.35 7.38 54.84
CA ILE A 665 -9.80 7.15 54.89
C ILE A 665 -10.57 8.32 54.27
N SER A 666 -10.10 9.56 54.43
CA SER A 666 -10.75 10.73 53.80
C SER A 666 -10.67 10.68 52.27
N LEU A 667 -9.56 10.14 51.74
CA LEU A 667 -9.31 10.00 50.31
C LEU A 667 -10.01 8.76 49.72
N ASP A 668 -10.09 7.68 50.49
CA ASP A 668 -10.82 6.46 50.15
C ASP A 668 -11.63 5.96 51.36
N PRO A 669 -12.90 6.37 51.49
CA PRO A 669 -13.77 5.97 52.59
C PRO A 669 -14.01 4.46 52.66
N GLN A 670 -13.74 3.71 51.59
CA GLN A 670 -13.92 2.27 51.53
C GLN A 670 -12.62 1.49 51.79
N ASN A 671 -11.53 2.18 52.14
CA ASN A 671 -10.26 1.55 52.47
C ASN A 671 -10.35 0.78 53.80
N THR A 672 -10.86 -0.46 53.72
CA THR A 672 -11.03 -1.35 54.87
C THR A 672 -9.74 -1.60 55.64
N PHE A 673 -8.59 -1.59 54.96
CA PHE A 673 -7.29 -1.76 55.62
C PHE A 673 -6.97 -0.56 56.52
N ALA A 674 -7.12 0.66 56.02
CA ALA A 674 -6.91 1.87 56.81
C ALA A 674 -7.87 1.97 57.99
N ILE A 675 -9.15 1.60 57.80
CA ILE A 675 -10.16 1.58 58.87
C ILE A 675 -9.76 0.59 59.98
N VAL A 676 -9.38 -0.63 59.61
CA VAL A 676 -8.96 -1.67 60.58
C VAL A 676 -7.70 -1.26 61.33
N GLU A 677 -6.70 -0.71 60.63
CA GLU A 677 -5.47 -0.24 61.29
C GLU A 677 -5.74 0.95 62.22
N LYS A 678 -6.64 1.88 61.85
CA LYS A 678 -7.06 2.99 62.72
C LYS A 678 -7.72 2.47 64.00
N GLN A 679 -8.65 1.52 63.88
CA GLN A 679 -9.31 0.91 65.04
C GLN A 679 -8.30 0.23 65.98
N LYS A 680 -7.26 -0.43 65.45
CA LYS A 680 -6.18 -1.00 66.26
C LYS A 680 -5.41 0.08 67.02
N VAL A 681 -5.07 1.20 66.38
CA VAL A 681 -4.42 2.33 67.06
C VAL A 681 -5.31 2.88 68.18
N SER A 682 -6.58 3.19 67.88
CA SER A 682 -7.51 3.79 68.84
C SER A 682 -7.77 2.90 70.07
N ARG A 683 -7.77 1.57 69.91
CA ARG A 683 -7.89 0.64 71.05
C ARG A 683 -6.69 0.68 71.99
N VAL A 684 -5.49 0.93 71.46
CA VAL A 684 -4.27 1.01 72.28
C VAL A 684 -4.17 2.37 72.97
N THR A 685 -4.49 3.46 72.27
CA THR A 685 -4.46 4.81 72.85
C THR A 685 -5.55 5.00 73.91
N ASN A 686 -6.75 4.41 73.74
CA ASN A 686 -7.82 4.48 74.75
C ASN A 686 -7.58 3.59 75.98
N ARG A 687 -6.64 2.64 75.92
CA ARG A 687 -6.25 1.78 77.06
C ARG A 687 -5.13 2.36 77.91
N GLN A 688 -4.47 3.43 77.47
CA GLN A 688 -3.57 4.21 78.30
C GLN A 688 -4.34 5.41 78.85
N PRO A 689 -4.90 5.35 80.08
CA PRO A 689 -5.39 6.57 80.70
C PRO A 689 -4.20 7.52 80.86
N THR A 690 -4.42 8.77 80.48
CA THR A 690 -3.59 9.92 80.83
C THR A 690 -3.08 9.79 82.26
N ARG A 691 -1.82 9.41 82.45
CA ARG A 691 -1.05 9.81 83.64
C ARG A 691 -0.76 11.31 83.47
N LEU A 692 -1.77 12.12 83.73
CA LEU A 692 -1.56 13.51 84.11
C LEU A 692 -0.93 13.46 85.51
N SER A 693 0.38 13.69 85.56
CA SER A 693 1.10 13.99 86.78
C SER A 693 0.50 15.26 87.39
N TYR A 694 -0.32 15.09 88.43
CA TYR A 694 -0.41 16.10 89.47
C TYR A 694 0.88 16.01 90.29
N SER A 695 1.73 17.03 90.19
CA SER A 695 2.64 17.40 91.26
C SER A 695 2.46 18.89 91.49
N SER A 696 1.94 19.16 92.69
CA SER A 696 1.79 20.44 93.39
C SER A 696 2.98 21.37 93.31
#